data_AF-A0A9D5U338-F1
#
_entry.id   AF-A0A9D5U338-F1
#
_cell.length_a   1.000
_cell.length_b   1.000
_cell.length_c   1.000
_cell.angle_alpha   90.00
_cell.angle_beta   90.00
_cell.angle_gamma   90.00
#
_symmetry.space_group_name_H-M   'P 1'
#
loop_
_entity.id
_entity.type
_entity.pdbx_description
1 polymer ?
#
loop_
_entity_poly.entity_id
_entity_poly.type
_entity_poly.pdbx_seq_one_letter_code
_entity_poly.pdbx_strand_id
1 'polypeptide(L)'
;MTRAVAVSLAAILAAPAPAVGTTRLEVNATAYRRFDYRLTPEVFDFRYAPYRWQGSICLPDDPHKSILGKDGALYYDFGRGRMFLFDTRVRGAIAGVSQLEWQGQELYHPRIPIVTTRHEGGGLTLTSVAWAAAPEAPDVTGWKDSRHDYLHLTLSNPGRQPRDAQLVVEIAPKAPLMLDSSGTRLVERDHPDRVFCQFWPKPERLAEPEPTRLTLTTSPRTERYWASPPAGTSDVFRHILAGWNQPLVFHFKPDPGGKYRVAFGIIEGWHRQPGVRPLDLVVEGKLVRTVDPIAEAGRNVPMIVWADAEDSDGDGKIVLEVRAHKKDYDTNTILSALWVFPADRQPADRALLAGRTVQSLAQFDLRTWENGSNLKVFFPATTLKAGKETGALVAVHRGPAAAPRARSLKDADKEKQRAIAWWKKADLPYDRITVADPAIQALADSCIRNIYQARELRNGRPAFQVGPTHYRGTWAADGPFILESITYLGRWRETRAGIEVQVDHDDGPGGVEFVKKCGLRLWMLLRHTELSGDLDWLRMMWPKVQENVRLIKEAREMTRTEPGSVNFGLTPPGYGDGGLPGKHREYTNVYWTLAGLKCAVTMADMLGRSDEKADWQAEFDDYWQTFDKARNRDKLKDQYGNTYVPVVMQGEQPQLPQCGAWAFMQSLYPGRLFDMNDELMLGTVKMLSATEEEGLIFGTGWIPDGVWNYAASFYGHVHLWLGHGDKLASVLYAFANHASPQLNWREEQNLVGQPERYVGDMPHNWASGEFLRMLRHAMILERGDSLHLLEGMPTVWTRPGGRTRLVDIPTSFGEMSLELSMDKAGRVATLKVHPPNRAPMHSLVVHTERFGRPVEQITLNGKPLRPGAPVPTDKPFTLRITLKR
;
A
#
# COMPACT_ATOMS: atom_id res chain seq x y z
N MET A 1 48.95 20.58 19.65
CA MET A 1 49.12 21.90 19.01
C MET A 1 47.74 22.49 18.75
N THR A 2 47.44 23.52 19.52
CA THR A 2 46.20 24.28 19.62
C THR A 2 46.16 25.36 18.54
N ARG A 3 45.17 25.32 17.62
CA ARG A 3 44.54 26.47 16.91
C ARG A 3 43.68 25.97 15.74
N ALA A 4 42.57 26.69 15.52
CA ALA A 4 41.60 26.59 14.42
C ALA A 4 40.38 25.65 14.63
N VAL A 5 39.60 25.89 15.68
CA VAL A 5 38.14 25.63 15.70
C VAL A 5 37.46 26.86 16.28
N ALA A 6 37.29 27.90 15.46
CA ALA A 6 36.59 29.14 15.81
C ALA A 6 36.16 29.92 14.55
N VAL A 7 35.44 29.26 13.62
CA VAL A 7 34.71 29.85 12.48
C VAL A 7 33.68 28.75 12.13
N SER A 8 32.35 28.82 12.30
CA SER A 8 31.37 29.90 12.27
C SER A 8 30.14 29.57 13.16
N LEU A 9 30.16 29.93 14.44
CA LEU A 9 28.93 30.09 15.25
C LEU A 9 28.70 31.56 15.67
N ALA A 10 29.61 32.47 15.32
CA ALA A 10 29.61 33.86 15.75
C ALA A 10 29.10 34.87 14.70
N ALA A 11 28.53 34.41 13.57
CA ALA A 11 27.85 35.29 12.60
C ALA A 11 26.31 35.26 12.73
N ILE A 12 25.76 34.47 13.66
CA ILE A 12 24.38 34.61 14.16
C ILE A 12 24.46 35.34 15.51
N LEU A 13 25.12 36.50 15.52
CA LEU A 13 24.98 37.46 16.59
C LEU A 13 23.60 38.10 16.43
N ALA A 14 22.69 37.74 17.34
CA ALA A 14 21.45 38.42 17.72
C ALA A 14 21.03 39.57 16.78
N ALA A 15 20.40 39.22 15.66
CA ALA A 15 19.48 40.16 15.03
C ALA A 15 18.31 40.37 16.01
N PRO A 16 17.82 41.60 16.21
CA PRO A 16 16.71 41.85 17.11
C PRO A 16 15.51 40.99 16.73
N ALA A 17 14.82 40.43 17.73
CA ALA A 17 13.57 39.71 17.52
C ALA A 17 12.63 40.56 16.64
N PRO A 18 11.92 39.96 15.67
CA PRO A 18 11.05 40.73 14.80
C PRO A 18 10.00 41.48 15.64
N ALA A 19 9.63 42.67 15.18
CA ALA A 19 8.57 43.44 15.83
C ALA A 19 7.27 42.62 15.85
N VAL A 20 6.45 42.80 16.89
CA VAL A 20 5.14 42.12 17.03
C VAL A 20 4.35 42.25 15.72
N GLY A 21 3.88 41.13 15.18
CA GLY A 21 3.13 41.08 13.91
C GLY A 21 4.00 41.12 12.64
N THR A 22 5.33 40.95 12.77
CA THR A 22 6.24 40.80 11.64
C THR A 22 7.14 39.57 11.81
N THR A 23 7.73 39.13 10.71
CA THR A 23 8.76 38.07 10.69
C THR A 23 9.84 38.43 9.67
N ARG A 24 11.01 37.83 9.80
CA ARG A 24 12.13 38.06 8.89
C ARG A 24 11.98 37.21 7.62
N LEU A 25 11.98 37.85 6.44
CA LEU A 25 12.02 37.12 5.17
C LEU A 25 13.47 36.83 4.76
N GLU A 26 13.75 35.55 4.50
CA GLU A 26 15.04 35.06 4.00
C GLU A 26 14.87 34.33 2.67
N VAL A 27 15.94 34.30 1.87
CA VAL A 27 15.96 33.58 0.59
C VAL A 27 17.10 32.59 0.62
N ASN A 28 16.74 31.32 0.42
CA ASN A 28 17.61 30.16 0.59
C ASN A 28 18.15 30.04 2.03
N ALA A 29 18.36 28.81 2.48
CA ALA A 29 19.07 28.56 3.73
C ALA A 29 20.42 27.92 3.40
N THR A 30 21.38 28.02 4.32
CA THR A 30 22.59 27.21 4.24
C THR A 30 22.20 25.75 4.38
N ALA A 31 22.46 24.94 3.36
CA ALA A 31 22.25 23.49 3.44
C ALA A 31 23.19 22.88 4.50
N TYR A 32 22.71 21.88 5.23
CA TYR A 32 23.54 21.10 6.13
C TYR A 32 24.49 20.18 5.33
N ARG A 33 25.34 19.42 6.03
CA ARG A 33 26.38 18.60 5.41
C ARG A 33 25.81 17.65 4.37
N ARG A 34 26.03 17.98 3.09
CA ARG A 34 25.66 17.13 1.95
C ARG A 34 26.63 15.96 1.83
N PHE A 35 26.09 14.80 1.48
CA PHE A 35 26.85 13.61 1.10
C PHE A 35 26.29 13.07 -0.21
N ASP A 36 27.04 12.18 -0.86
CA ASP A 36 26.64 11.62 -2.15
C ASP A 36 25.38 10.76 -2.00
N TYR A 37 24.34 11.11 -2.75
CA TYR A 37 23.10 10.34 -2.91
C TYR A 37 22.65 10.40 -4.35
N ARG A 38 21.93 9.37 -4.81
CA ARG A 38 21.46 9.30 -6.20
C ARG A 38 20.19 10.12 -6.38
N LEU A 39 20.06 10.77 -7.53
CA LEU A 39 18.82 11.43 -7.94
C LEU A 39 18.19 10.65 -9.09
N THR A 40 16.92 10.34 -8.96
CA THR A 40 16.07 9.86 -10.05
C THR A 40 15.41 11.03 -10.77
N PRO A 41 15.12 10.90 -12.07
CA PRO A 41 14.39 11.92 -12.82
C PRO A 41 13.00 12.21 -12.21
N GLU A 42 12.60 13.48 -12.21
CA GLU A 42 11.26 13.95 -11.83
C GLU A 42 10.23 13.64 -12.95
N VAL A 43 10.05 12.35 -13.25
CA VAL A 43 9.14 11.84 -14.29
C VAL A 43 8.26 10.75 -13.69
N PHE A 44 6.94 10.86 -13.87
CA PHE A 44 5.97 9.85 -13.44
C PHE A 44 5.38 9.15 -14.67
N ASP A 45 5.68 7.85 -14.80
CA ASP A 45 5.29 7.02 -15.95
C ASP A 45 4.99 5.55 -15.57
N PHE A 46 4.75 5.28 -14.28
CA PHE A 46 4.41 3.95 -13.76
C PHE A 46 5.48 2.87 -13.99
N ARG A 47 6.73 3.25 -14.28
CA ARG A 47 7.81 2.28 -14.57
C ARG A 47 8.09 1.26 -13.45
N TYR A 48 7.66 1.54 -12.22
CA TYR A 48 7.83 0.67 -11.04
C TYR A 48 6.48 0.16 -10.48
N ALA A 49 5.40 0.26 -11.27
CA ALA A 49 4.08 -0.21 -10.84
C ALA A 49 4.10 -1.73 -10.57
N PRO A 50 3.39 -2.21 -9.54
CA PRO A 50 3.34 -3.63 -9.25
C PRO A 50 2.67 -4.40 -10.41
N TYR A 51 3.14 -5.62 -10.69
CA TYR A 51 2.57 -6.43 -11.77
C TYR A 51 1.09 -6.78 -11.56
N ARG A 52 0.70 -7.12 -10.32
CA ARG A 52 -0.70 -7.23 -9.90
C ARG A 52 -1.09 -5.99 -9.11
N TRP A 53 -2.36 -5.58 -9.20
CA TRP A 53 -2.91 -4.57 -8.32
C TRP A 53 -4.41 -4.81 -8.10
N GLN A 54 -4.93 -4.10 -7.11
CA GLN A 54 -6.34 -4.01 -6.79
C GLN A 54 -6.62 -2.58 -6.27
N GLY A 55 -7.87 -2.15 -6.28
CA GLY A 55 -8.24 -0.88 -5.67
C GLY A 55 -9.68 -0.89 -5.16
N SER A 56 -10.01 0.14 -4.38
CA SER A 56 -11.34 0.25 -3.77
C SER A 56 -12.29 1.02 -4.67
N ILE A 57 -13.48 0.47 -4.88
CA ILE A 57 -14.59 1.17 -5.56
C ILE A 57 -15.72 1.57 -4.61
N CYS A 58 -15.58 1.28 -3.31
CA CYS A 58 -16.63 1.53 -2.32
C CYS A 58 -16.85 3.02 -2.05
N LEU A 59 -17.90 3.34 -1.32
CA LEU A 59 -18.20 4.72 -0.91
C LEU A 59 -17.32 5.14 0.29
N PRO A 60 -17.21 6.45 0.60
CA PRO A 60 -16.71 6.91 1.89
C PRO A 60 -17.51 6.33 3.05
N ASP A 61 -16.84 6.01 4.15
CA ASP A 61 -17.44 5.42 5.36
C ASP A 61 -18.08 4.03 5.17
N ASP A 62 -17.96 3.43 3.99
CA ASP A 62 -18.70 2.23 3.59
C ASP A 62 -18.29 1.00 4.41
N PRO A 63 -19.21 0.37 5.18
CA PRO A 63 -18.88 -0.86 5.90
C PRO A 63 -18.75 -2.06 4.96
N HIS A 64 -19.23 -1.97 3.71
CA HIS A 64 -19.14 -2.99 2.68
C HIS A 64 -18.01 -2.65 1.72
N LYS A 65 -16.77 -2.92 2.14
CA LYS A 65 -15.58 -2.64 1.33
C LYS A 65 -15.61 -3.50 0.07
N SER A 66 -15.61 -2.84 -1.09
CA SER A 66 -15.68 -3.45 -2.43
C SER A 66 -14.36 -3.23 -3.14
N ILE A 67 -13.68 -4.32 -3.49
CA ILE A 67 -12.37 -4.31 -4.12
C ILE A 67 -12.49 -4.76 -5.57
N LEU A 68 -11.70 -4.15 -6.45
CA LEU A 68 -11.62 -4.49 -7.87
C LEU A 68 -10.19 -4.88 -8.23
N GLY A 69 -10.02 -6.06 -8.81
CA GLY A 69 -8.74 -6.57 -9.29
C GLY A 69 -8.30 -6.00 -10.65
N LYS A 70 -7.03 -6.23 -10.99
CA LYS A 70 -6.45 -5.96 -12.33
C LYS A 70 -7.25 -6.64 -13.46
N ASP A 71 -7.80 -7.82 -13.19
CA ASP A 71 -8.66 -8.61 -14.09
C ASP A 71 -10.08 -8.04 -14.24
N GLY A 72 -10.39 -6.91 -13.61
CA GLY A 72 -11.74 -6.33 -13.64
C GLY A 72 -12.80 -7.12 -12.88
N ALA A 73 -12.38 -8.07 -12.05
CA ALA A 73 -13.27 -8.83 -11.18
C ALA A 73 -13.54 -8.05 -9.89
N LEU A 74 -14.78 -8.13 -9.42
CA LEU A 74 -15.19 -7.68 -8.10
C LEU A 74 -14.78 -8.73 -7.07
N TYR A 75 -14.08 -8.31 -6.03
CA TYR A 75 -13.56 -9.14 -4.96
C TYR A 75 -14.21 -8.79 -3.63
N TYR A 76 -14.69 -9.81 -2.94
CA TYR A 76 -15.41 -9.70 -1.67
C TYR A 76 -14.95 -10.76 -0.68
N ASP A 77 -15.42 -10.62 0.56
CA ASP A 77 -15.26 -11.61 1.62
C ASP A 77 -13.78 -11.96 1.84
N PHE A 78 -13.02 -10.96 2.28
CA PHE A 78 -11.59 -11.03 2.51
C PHE A 78 -11.23 -12.27 3.36
N GLY A 79 -10.31 -13.08 2.84
CA GLY A 79 -10.03 -14.43 3.32
C GLY A 79 -9.27 -14.50 4.65
N ARG A 80 -9.20 -15.72 5.21
CA ARG A 80 -8.65 -16.09 6.54
C ARG A 80 -7.12 -15.92 6.68
N GLY A 81 -6.58 -14.70 6.58
CA GLY A 81 -5.22 -14.36 7.03
C GLY A 81 -4.13 -14.20 5.96
N ARG A 82 -4.46 -14.06 4.66
CA ARG A 82 -3.52 -13.57 3.63
C ARG A 82 -4.17 -12.42 2.84
N MET A 83 -3.47 -11.29 2.73
CA MET A 83 -3.99 -9.97 2.31
C MET A 83 -4.47 -9.83 0.85
N PHE A 84 -4.43 -10.91 0.06
CA PHE A 84 -4.82 -10.97 -1.35
C PHE A 84 -5.76 -12.14 -1.68
N LEU A 85 -6.27 -12.83 -0.67
CA LEU A 85 -7.27 -13.89 -0.83
C LEU A 85 -8.67 -13.33 -0.56
N PHE A 86 -9.60 -13.71 -1.43
CA PHE A 86 -11.00 -13.27 -1.41
C PHE A 86 -11.85 -14.51 -1.62
N ASP A 87 -12.76 -14.79 -0.69
CA ASP A 87 -13.61 -15.98 -0.73
C ASP A 87 -14.70 -15.84 -1.80
N THR A 88 -15.01 -14.60 -2.21
CA THR A 88 -15.99 -14.32 -3.26
C THR A 88 -15.40 -13.48 -4.40
N ARG A 89 -15.64 -13.90 -5.64
CA ARG A 89 -15.23 -13.17 -6.86
C ARG A 89 -16.32 -13.18 -7.92
N VAL A 90 -16.53 -12.06 -8.61
CA VAL A 90 -17.49 -11.92 -9.72
C VAL A 90 -16.80 -11.27 -10.91
N ARG A 91 -16.76 -11.96 -12.06
CA ARG A 91 -16.08 -11.47 -13.27
C ARG A 91 -16.82 -11.81 -14.56
N GLY A 92 -16.59 -11.02 -15.61
CA GLY A 92 -17.04 -11.34 -16.95
C GLY A 92 -16.10 -12.33 -17.65
N ALA A 93 -16.67 -13.17 -18.53
CA ALA A 93 -15.96 -14.12 -19.39
C ALA A 93 -16.70 -14.28 -20.73
N ILE A 94 -16.07 -14.99 -21.67
CA ILE A 94 -16.65 -15.32 -22.98
C ILE A 94 -16.79 -16.85 -23.06
N ALA A 95 -17.98 -17.35 -23.43
CA ALA A 95 -18.20 -18.79 -23.55
C ALA A 95 -17.24 -19.42 -24.57
N GLY A 96 -16.68 -20.57 -24.25
CA GLY A 96 -15.74 -21.29 -25.12
C GLY A 96 -14.34 -20.67 -25.22
N VAL A 97 -14.09 -19.53 -24.58
CA VAL A 97 -12.75 -18.90 -24.54
C VAL A 97 -12.11 -19.19 -23.19
N SER A 98 -11.06 -20.00 -23.18
CA SER A 98 -10.39 -20.44 -21.96
C SER A 98 -9.47 -19.39 -21.34
N GLN A 99 -8.95 -18.45 -22.13
CA GLN A 99 -8.06 -17.39 -21.67
C GLN A 99 -8.39 -16.07 -22.36
N LEU A 100 -8.52 -15.03 -21.55
CA LEU A 100 -8.68 -13.65 -22.01
C LEU A 100 -7.37 -12.90 -21.79
N GLU A 101 -6.89 -12.24 -22.83
CA GLU A 101 -5.70 -11.39 -22.80
C GLU A 101 -6.08 -10.01 -22.24
N TRP A 102 -5.43 -9.60 -21.16
CA TRP A 102 -5.63 -8.28 -20.57
C TRP A 102 -5.07 -7.19 -21.49
N GLN A 103 -5.88 -6.19 -21.82
CA GLN A 103 -5.50 -5.08 -22.70
C GLN A 103 -5.26 -3.77 -21.96
N GLY A 104 -5.91 -3.58 -20.81
CA GLY A 104 -5.80 -2.33 -20.08
C GLY A 104 -6.84 -2.19 -18.98
N GLN A 105 -6.53 -1.31 -18.03
CA GLN A 105 -7.47 -0.89 -16.99
C GLN A 105 -7.34 0.62 -16.77
N GLU A 106 -8.47 1.30 -16.65
CA GLU A 106 -8.54 2.76 -16.59
C GLU A 106 -9.52 3.19 -15.50
N LEU A 107 -9.07 4.14 -14.68
CA LEU A 107 -9.90 4.82 -13.69
C LEU A 107 -10.56 6.05 -14.33
N TYR A 108 -11.88 6.17 -14.22
CA TYR A 108 -12.66 7.27 -14.83
C TYR A 108 -12.15 8.66 -14.46
N HIS A 109 -11.84 8.87 -13.18
CA HIS A 109 -11.23 10.09 -12.67
C HIS A 109 -10.57 9.79 -11.31
N PRO A 110 -9.46 10.46 -10.93
CA PRO A 110 -8.83 10.24 -9.63
C PRO A 110 -9.77 10.37 -8.43
N ARG A 111 -10.74 11.29 -8.52
CA ARG A 111 -11.79 11.53 -7.52
C ARG A 111 -13.03 10.62 -7.64
N ILE A 112 -13.14 9.78 -8.67
CA ILE A 112 -14.35 9.00 -8.99
C ILE A 112 -13.97 7.54 -9.29
N PRO A 113 -14.20 6.59 -8.37
CA PRO A 113 -13.74 5.22 -8.45
C PRO A 113 -14.65 4.34 -9.33
N ILE A 114 -14.79 4.72 -10.59
CA ILE A 114 -15.41 3.91 -11.64
C ILE A 114 -14.29 3.41 -12.53
N VAL A 115 -14.17 2.09 -12.67
CA VAL A 115 -13.02 1.48 -13.35
C VAL A 115 -13.49 0.69 -14.55
N THR A 116 -12.80 0.88 -15.67
CA THR A 116 -13.01 0.13 -16.91
C THR A 116 -11.84 -0.81 -17.14
N THR A 117 -12.09 -2.10 -17.31
CA THR A 117 -11.08 -3.11 -17.69
C THR A 117 -11.43 -3.69 -19.05
N ARG A 118 -10.43 -3.88 -19.92
CA ARG A 118 -10.60 -4.46 -21.24
C ARG A 118 -9.79 -5.74 -21.39
N HIS A 119 -10.40 -6.75 -21.97
CA HIS A 119 -9.75 -7.99 -22.35
C HIS A 119 -10.11 -8.40 -23.78
N GLU A 120 -9.27 -9.21 -24.40
CA GLU A 120 -9.48 -9.78 -25.72
C GLU A 120 -9.41 -11.30 -25.70
N GLY A 121 -10.21 -11.96 -26.54
CA GLY A 121 -10.20 -13.41 -26.68
C GLY A 121 -11.27 -13.89 -27.64
N GLY A 122 -11.02 -14.97 -28.38
CA GLY A 122 -11.93 -15.45 -29.43
C GLY A 122 -12.14 -14.45 -30.59
N GLY A 123 -11.28 -13.43 -30.70
CA GLY A 123 -11.43 -12.30 -31.62
C GLY A 123 -12.57 -11.34 -31.26
N LEU A 124 -12.99 -11.34 -29.99
CA LEU A 124 -13.91 -10.39 -29.39
C LEU A 124 -13.20 -9.57 -28.32
N THR A 125 -13.75 -8.40 -27.99
CA THR A 125 -13.29 -7.56 -26.88
C THR A 125 -14.35 -7.54 -25.79
N LEU A 126 -13.98 -7.97 -24.58
CA LEU A 126 -14.78 -7.86 -23.37
C LEU A 126 -14.38 -6.59 -22.60
N THR A 127 -15.31 -5.67 -22.43
CA THR A 127 -15.17 -4.48 -21.58
C THR A 127 -16.00 -4.65 -20.32
N SER A 128 -15.38 -4.46 -19.17
CA SER A 128 -16.03 -4.49 -17.85
C SER A 128 -15.95 -3.11 -17.22
N VAL A 129 -17.07 -2.54 -16.77
CA VAL A 129 -17.12 -1.28 -16.01
C VAL A 129 -17.70 -1.57 -14.64
N ALA A 130 -16.94 -1.28 -13.58
CA ALA A 130 -17.34 -1.57 -12.21
C ALA A 130 -17.44 -0.30 -11.35
N TRP A 131 -18.50 -0.19 -10.54
CA TRP A 131 -18.69 0.94 -9.62
C TRP A 131 -19.65 0.62 -8.46
N ALA A 132 -19.49 1.33 -7.35
CA ALA A 132 -20.48 1.39 -6.29
C ALA A 132 -21.71 2.22 -6.71
N ALA A 133 -22.92 1.70 -6.49
CA ALA A 133 -24.14 2.48 -6.72
C ALA A 133 -24.15 3.76 -5.87
N ALA A 134 -24.71 4.84 -6.42
CA ALA A 134 -24.91 6.08 -5.67
C ALA A 134 -25.87 5.82 -4.49
N PRO A 135 -25.55 6.29 -3.27
CA PRO A 135 -26.42 6.11 -2.12
C PRO A 135 -27.70 6.93 -2.25
N GLU A 136 -28.77 6.45 -1.64
CA GLU A 136 -30.08 7.12 -1.63
C GLU A 136 -30.28 8.06 -0.44
N ALA A 137 -29.47 7.90 0.60
CA ALA A 137 -29.45 8.71 1.82
C ALA A 137 -28.17 9.54 1.90
N PRO A 138 -28.14 10.65 2.66
CA PRO A 138 -26.96 11.50 2.79
C PRO A 138 -25.85 10.87 3.63
N ASP A 139 -26.16 9.96 4.55
CA ASP A 139 -25.22 9.36 5.49
C ASP A 139 -25.25 7.83 5.48
N VAL A 140 -24.14 7.24 5.91
CA VAL A 140 -23.91 5.78 5.89
C VAL A 140 -24.96 4.99 6.67
N THR A 141 -25.51 5.55 7.75
CA THR A 141 -26.55 4.88 8.53
C THR A 141 -27.81 4.69 7.70
N GLY A 142 -28.16 5.68 6.88
CA GLY A 142 -29.34 5.64 6.02
C GLY A 142 -29.20 4.79 4.75
N TRP A 143 -27.99 4.59 4.22
CA TRP A 143 -27.81 3.86 2.94
C TRP A 143 -27.09 2.51 3.02
N LYS A 144 -26.35 2.20 4.10
CA LYS A 144 -25.53 0.97 4.18
C LYS A 144 -26.31 -0.30 3.86
N ASP A 145 -27.56 -0.40 4.32
CA ASP A 145 -28.35 -1.61 4.15
C ASP A 145 -28.87 -1.77 2.72
N SER A 146 -28.93 -0.68 1.94
CA SER A 146 -29.35 -0.68 0.52
C SER A 146 -28.17 -0.86 -0.47
N ARG A 147 -26.96 -1.04 0.04
CA ARG A 147 -25.70 -0.98 -0.73
C ARG A 147 -25.58 -2.11 -1.75
N HIS A 148 -25.24 -1.77 -2.99
CA HIS A 148 -24.94 -2.72 -4.07
C HIS A 148 -23.92 -2.14 -5.05
N ASP A 149 -23.11 -3.01 -5.66
CA ASP A 149 -22.16 -2.67 -6.71
C ASP A 149 -22.70 -3.05 -8.08
N TYR A 150 -22.33 -2.32 -9.12
CA TYR A 150 -22.62 -2.66 -10.50
C TYR A 150 -21.36 -3.16 -11.22
N LEU A 151 -21.55 -4.17 -12.05
CA LEU A 151 -20.61 -4.63 -13.06
C LEU A 151 -21.34 -4.64 -14.41
N HIS A 152 -21.00 -3.68 -15.27
CA HIS A 152 -21.51 -3.60 -16.63
C HIS A 152 -20.51 -4.22 -17.60
N LEU A 153 -20.96 -5.25 -18.31
CA LEU A 153 -20.17 -6.04 -19.25
C LEU A 153 -20.65 -5.77 -20.67
N THR A 154 -19.71 -5.49 -21.57
CA THR A 154 -19.95 -5.29 -22.99
C THR A 154 -19.02 -6.18 -23.79
N LEU A 155 -19.59 -7.01 -24.66
CA LEU A 155 -18.86 -7.86 -25.60
C LEU A 155 -19.03 -7.29 -27.00
N SER A 156 -17.91 -6.95 -27.64
CA SER A 156 -17.89 -6.30 -28.96
C SER A 156 -17.06 -7.09 -29.96
N ASN A 157 -17.44 -7.00 -31.24
CA ASN A 157 -16.68 -7.58 -32.34
C ASN A 157 -15.89 -6.49 -33.09
N PRO A 158 -14.58 -6.32 -32.79
CA PRO A 158 -13.73 -5.35 -33.48
C PRO A 158 -13.31 -5.81 -34.89
N GLY A 159 -13.57 -7.08 -35.24
CA GLY A 159 -13.20 -7.66 -36.52
C GLY A 159 -14.12 -7.26 -37.67
N ARG A 160 -13.79 -7.75 -38.88
CA ARG A 160 -14.57 -7.49 -40.11
C ARG A 160 -15.65 -8.54 -40.39
N GLN A 161 -15.51 -9.73 -39.82
CA GLN A 161 -16.43 -10.84 -40.05
C GLN A 161 -17.36 -11.03 -38.84
N PRO A 162 -18.61 -11.50 -39.05
CA PRO A 162 -19.48 -11.90 -37.95
C PRO A 162 -18.81 -12.96 -37.06
N ARG A 163 -19.06 -12.88 -35.75
CA ARG A 163 -18.54 -13.83 -34.76
C ARG A 163 -19.61 -14.24 -33.77
N ASP A 164 -19.63 -15.51 -33.41
CA ASP A 164 -20.47 -15.99 -32.32
C ASP A 164 -19.94 -15.45 -31.00
N ALA A 165 -20.85 -14.96 -30.18
CA ALA A 165 -20.57 -14.26 -28.95
C ALA A 165 -21.59 -14.69 -27.90
N GLN A 166 -21.08 -15.18 -26.78
CA GLN A 166 -21.91 -15.47 -25.63
C GLN A 166 -21.18 -14.98 -24.38
N LEU A 167 -21.80 -14.02 -23.71
CA LEU A 167 -21.29 -13.46 -22.46
C LEU A 167 -21.56 -14.45 -21.32
N VAL A 168 -20.58 -14.58 -20.44
CA VAL A 168 -20.66 -15.39 -19.22
C VAL A 168 -20.28 -14.51 -18.03
N VAL A 169 -20.99 -14.64 -16.93
CA VAL A 169 -20.51 -14.15 -15.63
C VAL A 169 -20.04 -15.36 -14.83
N GLU A 170 -18.77 -15.35 -14.47
CA GLU A 170 -18.16 -16.37 -13.61
C GLU A 170 -18.18 -15.87 -12.17
N ILE A 171 -18.72 -16.69 -11.28
CA ILE A 171 -18.87 -16.39 -9.86
C ILE A 171 -18.18 -17.50 -9.09
N ALA A 172 -17.19 -17.12 -8.29
CA ALA A 172 -16.61 -17.96 -7.24
C ALA A 172 -17.26 -17.49 -5.93
N PRO A 173 -18.32 -18.12 -5.42
CA PRO A 173 -19.00 -17.61 -4.23
C PRO A 173 -18.47 -18.29 -2.96
N LYS A 174 -18.46 -17.56 -1.83
CA LYS A 174 -18.19 -18.13 -0.50
C LYS A 174 -19.27 -19.13 -0.06
N ALA A 175 -20.52 -18.92 -0.48
CA ALA A 175 -21.67 -19.76 -0.15
C ALA A 175 -22.32 -20.33 -1.42
N PRO A 176 -22.93 -21.53 -1.37
CA PRO A 176 -23.66 -22.08 -2.51
C PRO A 176 -24.79 -21.15 -2.95
N LEU A 177 -24.90 -20.89 -4.26
CA LEU A 177 -25.96 -20.06 -4.83
C LEU A 177 -26.89 -20.89 -5.72
N MET A 178 -28.07 -20.34 -5.99
CA MET A 178 -29.03 -20.86 -6.95
C MET A 178 -29.79 -19.72 -7.64
N LEU A 179 -30.30 -19.96 -8.85
CA LEU A 179 -31.24 -19.03 -9.48
C LEU A 179 -32.59 -19.06 -8.74
N ASP A 180 -33.15 -17.88 -8.51
CA ASP A 180 -34.50 -17.75 -7.99
C ASP A 180 -35.57 -18.10 -9.04
N SER A 181 -36.84 -18.13 -8.64
CA SER A 181 -37.96 -18.44 -9.53
C SER A 181 -38.13 -17.45 -10.69
N SER A 182 -37.67 -16.20 -10.55
CA SER A 182 -37.67 -15.23 -11.65
C SER A 182 -36.64 -15.60 -12.73
N GLY A 183 -35.57 -16.29 -12.34
CA GLY A 183 -34.40 -16.58 -13.15
C GLY A 183 -33.53 -15.34 -13.41
N THR A 184 -33.72 -14.26 -12.66
CA THR A 184 -32.94 -13.00 -12.80
C THR A 184 -32.10 -12.67 -11.59
N ARG A 185 -32.21 -13.45 -10.50
CA ARG A 185 -31.44 -13.26 -9.27
C ARG A 185 -30.73 -14.56 -8.87
N LEU A 186 -29.50 -14.43 -8.37
CA LEU A 186 -28.89 -15.47 -7.55
C LEU A 186 -29.16 -15.20 -6.08
N VAL A 187 -29.57 -16.24 -5.36
CA VAL A 187 -29.82 -16.23 -3.92
C VAL A 187 -28.94 -17.27 -3.23
N GLU A 188 -28.65 -17.08 -1.95
CA GLU A 188 -28.01 -18.12 -1.14
C GLU A 188 -28.92 -19.35 -1.07
N ARG A 189 -28.38 -20.54 -1.37
CA ARG A 189 -29.15 -21.79 -1.45
C ARG A 189 -29.87 -22.11 -0.13
N ASP A 190 -29.18 -21.89 0.98
CA ASP A 190 -29.69 -22.18 2.32
C ASP A 190 -30.52 -21.02 2.91
N HIS A 191 -30.47 -19.84 2.27
CA HIS A 191 -31.20 -18.64 2.67
C HIS A 191 -31.77 -17.91 1.43
N PRO A 192 -32.84 -18.42 0.81
CA PRO A 192 -33.34 -17.89 -0.47
C PRO A 192 -33.87 -16.44 -0.41
N ASP A 193 -34.08 -15.90 0.78
CA ASP A 193 -34.40 -14.49 1.04
C ASP A 193 -33.19 -13.56 0.83
N ARG A 194 -31.97 -14.10 0.92
CA ARG A 194 -30.72 -13.36 0.72
C ARG A 194 -30.32 -13.38 -0.75
N VAL A 195 -30.60 -12.29 -1.42
CA VAL A 195 -30.15 -12.06 -2.80
C VAL A 195 -28.66 -11.74 -2.80
N PHE A 196 -27.89 -12.52 -3.56
CA PHE A 196 -26.47 -12.29 -3.80
C PHE A 196 -26.25 -11.28 -4.94
N CYS A 197 -26.92 -11.49 -6.09
CA CYS A 197 -26.86 -10.56 -7.20
C CYS A 197 -28.08 -10.65 -8.12
N GLN A 198 -28.27 -9.62 -8.94
CA GLN A 198 -29.33 -9.52 -9.95
C GLN A 198 -28.74 -9.20 -11.33
N PHE A 199 -29.38 -9.67 -12.41
CA PHE A 199 -28.90 -9.55 -13.78
C PHE A 199 -29.90 -8.88 -14.73
N TRP A 200 -29.35 -8.17 -15.73
CA TRP A 200 -30.07 -7.70 -16.91
C TRP A 200 -29.22 -7.88 -18.18
N PRO A 201 -29.71 -8.52 -19.25
CA PRO A 201 -31.01 -9.17 -19.36
C PRO A 201 -31.10 -10.45 -18.50
N LYS A 202 -32.26 -11.13 -18.53
CA LYS A 202 -32.43 -12.44 -17.91
C LYS A 202 -31.39 -13.43 -18.49
N PRO A 203 -30.58 -14.11 -17.65
CA PRO A 203 -29.70 -15.18 -18.09
C PRO A 203 -30.46 -16.31 -18.78
N GLU A 204 -29.79 -16.98 -19.71
CA GLU A 204 -30.31 -18.18 -20.38
C GLU A 204 -30.25 -19.40 -19.45
N ARG A 205 -29.12 -19.57 -18.75
CA ARG A 205 -28.92 -20.66 -17.80
C ARG A 205 -27.86 -20.33 -16.76
N LEU A 206 -28.01 -20.94 -15.60
CA LEU A 206 -26.93 -21.15 -14.63
C LEU A 206 -26.35 -22.53 -14.90
N ALA A 207 -25.06 -22.60 -15.22
CA ALA A 207 -24.34 -23.85 -15.11
C ALA A 207 -23.69 -23.88 -13.74
N GLU A 208 -24.05 -24.89 -12.96
CA GLU A 208 -23.17 -25.33 -11.89
C GLU A 208 -21.84 -25.78 -12.52
N PRO A 209 -20.73 -25.69 -11.79
CA PRO A 209 -19.49 -26.31 -12.23
C PRO A 209 -19.79 -27.73 -12.73
N GLU A 210 -19.56 -27.98 -14.03
CA GLU A 210 -19.62 -29.32 -14.60
C GLU A 210 -18.77 -30.21 -13.68
N PRO A 211 -19.28 -31.37 -13.21
CA PRO A 211 -18.48 -32.27 -12.40
C PRO A 211 -17.23 -32.58 -13.22
N THR A 212 -16.12 -31.97 -12.83
CA THR A 212 -14.87 -32.18 -13.51
C THR A 212 -14.62 -33.67 -13.41
N ARG A 213 -14.31 -34.33 -14.53
CA ARG A 213 -13.87 -35.73 -14.48
C ARG A 213 -12.64 -35.87 -13.60
N LEU A 214 -12.01 -34.80 -13.13
CA LEU A 214 -10.90 -34.78 -12.20
C LEU A 214 -11.20 -33.82 -11.03
N THR A 215 -11.34 -34.35 -9.82
CA THR A 215 -11.63 -33.59 -8.59
C THR A 215 -10.50 -33.74 -7.59
N LEU A 216 -10.12 -32.66 -6.90
CA LEU A 216 -9.15 -32.67 -5.81
C LEU A 216 -9.89 -32.86 -4.47
N THR A 217 -9.54 -33.89 -3.70
CA THR A 217 -10.23 -34.23 -2.44
C THR A 217 -9.50 -33.77 -1.19
N THR A 218 -8.24 -33.35 -1.32
CA THR A 218 -7.51 -32.71 -0.22
C THR A 218 -7.70 -31.20 -0.23
N SER A 219 -7.34 -30.53 0.87
CA SER A 219 -7.40 -29.05 0.99
C SER A 219 -6.00 -28.43 0.93
N PRO A 220 -5.31 -28.48 -0.23
CA PRO A 220 -3.98 -27.88 -0.36
C PRO A 220 -4.05 -26.35 -0.38
N ARG A 221 -2.89 -25.72 -0.19
CA ARG A 221 -2.75 -24.29 -0.48
C ARG A 221 -2.22 -24.10 -1.88
N THR A 222 -2.77 -23.12 -2.58
CA THR A 222 -2.18 -22.63 -3.82
C THR A 222 -1.04 -21.67 -3.47
N GLU A 223 0.19 -22.03 -3.81
CA GLU A 223 1.34 -21.14 -3.73
C GLU A 223 1.66 -20.63 -5.13
N ARG A 224 1.34 -19.35 -5.36
CA ARG A 224 1.59 -18.69 -6.65
C ARG A 224 3.03 -18.17 -6.68
N TYR A 225 3.71 -18.30 -7.83
CA TYR A 225 5.10 -17.84 -8.03
C TYR A 225 6.13 -18.60 -7.19
N TRP A 226 5.82 -19.87 -6.91
CA TRP A 226 6.70 -20.82 -6.25
C TRP A 226 8.04 -21.00 -6.99
N ALA A 227 7.99 -21.03 -8.31
CA ALA A 227 9.14 -21.28 -9.16
C ALA A 227 9.25 -20.21 -10.27
N SER A 228 10.48 -20.05 -10.77
CA SER A 228 10.84 -19.13 -11.86
C SER A 228 11.29 -19.92 -13.09
N PRO A 229 10.35 -20.56 -13.83
CA PRO A 229 10.68 -21.45 -14.93
C PRO A 229 11.36 -20.72 -16.10
N PRO A 230 12.13 -21.44 -16.95
CA PRO A 230 12.79 -20.86 -18.13
C PRO A 230 11.81 -20.17 -19.08
N ALA A 231 12.29 -19.15 -19.80
CA ALA A 231 11.52 -18.45 -20.82
C ALA A 231 10.93 -19.44 -21.84
N GLY A 232 9.67 -19.21 -22.23
CA GLY A 232 8.93 -20.12 -23.13
C GLY A 232 8.20 -21.27 -22.42
N THR A 233 8.34 -21.40 -21.11
CA THR A 233 7.51 -22.29 -20.28
C THR A 233 6.20 -21.60 -19.92
N SER A 234 5.13 -22.37 -19.89
CA SER A 234 3.80 -21.99 -19.42
C SER A 234 3.82 -21.44 -17.99
N ASP A 235 3.07 -20.36 -17.77
CA ASP A 235 2.92 -19.77 -16.44
C ASP A 235 2.31 -20.72 -15.40
N VAL A 236 1.71 -21.85 -15.80
CA VAL A 236 1.24 -22.86 -14.84
C VAL A 236 2.36 -23.36 -13.93
N PHE A 237 3.58 -23.48 -14.45
CA PHE A 237 4.76 -23.93 -13.70
C PHE A 237 5.38 -22.83 -12.85
N ARG A 238 4.82 -21.61 -12.85
CA ARG A 238 5.15 -20.62 -11.82
C ARG A 238 4.44 -20.95 -10.51
N HIS A 239 3.42 -21.79 -10.51
CA HIS A 239 2.55 -22.02 -9.36
C HIS A 239 2.59 -23.49 -8.95
N ILE A 240 2.34 -23.77 -7.66
CA ILE A 240 2.12 -25.13 -7.16
C ILE A 240 0.90 -25.20 -6.25
N LEU A 241 0.29 -26.38 -6.19
CA LEU A 241 -0.43 -26.83 -5.02
C LEU A 241 0.59 -27.35 -4.03
N ALA A 242 0.52 -26.88 -2.79
CA ALA A 242 1.29 -27.39 -1.67
C ALA A 242 0.35 -28.11 -0.71
N GLY A 243 0.60 -29.40 -0.44
CA GLY A 243 -0.22 -30.22 0.45
C GLY A 243 -0.05 -29.92 1.94
N TRP A 244 0.99 -29.18 2.35
CA TRP A 244 1.25 -28.84 3.76
C TRP A 244 1.27 -30.06 4.69
N ASN A 245 2.26 -30.93 4.50
CA ASN A 245 2.41 -32.23 5.18
C ASN A 245 1.26 -33.24 4.92
N GLN A 246 0.41 -32.99 3.92
CA GLN A 246 -0.62 -33.93 3.44
C GLN A 246 -0.34 -34.34 1.99
N PRO A 247 -0.83 -35.50 1.55
CA PRO A 247 -0.81 -35.85 0.13
C PRO A 247 -1.70 -34.92 -0.70
N LEU A 248 -1.41 -34.79 -2.00
CA LEU A 248 -2.37 -34.27 -2.97
C LEU A 248 -3.12 -35.46 -3.56
N VAL A 249 -4.44 -35.51 -3.38
CA VAL A 249 -5.27 -36.64 -3.82
C VAL A 249 -6.30 -36.15 -4.81
N PHE A 250 -6.25 -36.68 -6.03
CA PHE A 250 -7.19 -36.40 -7.09
C PHE A 250 -7.99 -37.66 -7.41
N HIS A 251 -9.29 -37.50 -7.65
CA HIS A 251 -10.14 -38.56 -8.19
C HIS A 251 -10.47 -38.20 -9.63
N PHE A 252 -10.12 -39.09 -10.54
CA PHE A 252 -10.59 -39.06 -11.91
C PHE A 252 -11.81 -39.98 -12.08
N LYS A 253 -12.85 -39.57 -12.81
CA LYS A 253 -14.01 -40.41 -13.13
C LYS A 253 -13.79 -41.05 -14.52
N PRO A 254 -13.41 -42.33 -14.59
CA PRO A 254 -13.20 -43.05 -15.85
C PRO A 254 -14.52 -43.42 -16.52
N ASP A 255 -14.44 -43.76 -17.79
CA ASP A 255 -15.47 -44.51 -18.51
C ASP A 255 -15.31 -45.99 -18.12
N PRO A 256 -16.40 -46.78 -18.06
CA PRO A 256 -16.32 -48.19 -17.66
C PRO A 256 -15.29 -48.97 -18.49
N GLY A 257 -14.32 -49.60 -17.82
CA GLY A 257 -13.23 -50.35 -18.48
C GLY A 257 -12.23 -49.49 -19.27
N GLY A 258 -12.29 -48.16 -19.13
CA GLY A 258 -11.41 -47.22 -19.81
C GLY A 258 -9.97 -47.27 -19.30
N LYS A 259 -9.02 -47.06 -20.21
CA LYS A 259 -7.59 -46.92 -19.91
C LYS A 259 -7.10 -45.53 -20.27
N TYR A 260 -6.18 -44.99 -19.48
CA TYR A 260 -5.78 -43.59 -19.56
C TYR A 260 -4.27 -43.40 -19.41
N ARG A 261 -3.78 -42.29 -19.97
CA ARG A 261 -2.43 -41.78 -19.75
C ARG A 261 -2.51 -40.53 -18.88
N VAL A 262 -1.77 -40.47 -17.78
CA VAL A 262 -1.76 -39.34 -16.84
C VAL A 262 -0.41 -38.66 -16.88
N ALA A 263 -0.40 -37.32 -16.89
CA ALA A 263 0.81 -36.51 -16.85
C ALA A 263 0.83 -35.63 -15.58
N PHE A 264 1.83 -35.84 -14.72
CA PHE A 264 2.09 -35.01 -13.55
C PHE A 264 3.10 -33.92 -13.92
N GLY A 265 2.68 -32.66 -13.85
CA GLY A 265 3.54 -31.50 -14.04
C GLY A 265 4.13 -31.03 -12.71
N ILE A 266 5.44 -31.14 -12.56
CA ILE A 266 6.15 -30.89 -11.29
C ILE A 266 7.26 -29.86 -11.51
N ILE A 267 7.45 -28.96 -10.55
CA ILE A 267 8.58 -28.02 -10.52
C ILE A 267 8.95 -27.69 -9.07
N GLU A 268 10.25 -27.69 -8.77
CA GLU A 268 10.77 -27.28 -7.47
C GLU A 268 11.46 -25.91 -7.58
N GLY A 269 10.87 -24.88 -6.95
CA GLY A 269 11.44 -23.53 -6.93
C GLY A 269 12.07 -23.12 -5.60
N TRP A 270 11.82 -23.86 -4.52
CA TRP A 270 12.24 -23.48 -3.17
C TRP A 270 13.59 -24.09 -2.78
N HIS A 271 13.68 -25.41 -2.83
CA HIS A 271 14.88 -26.13 -2.42
C HIS A 271 16.00 -26.03 -3.47
N ARG A 272 17.24 -26.01 -3.00
CA ARG A 272 18.44 -25.90 -3.86
C ARG A 272 19.20 -27.22 -4.01
N GLN A 273 19.02 -28.14 -3.08
CA GLN A 273 19.78 -29.39 -3.02
C GLN A 273 18.86 -30.58 -3.34
N PRO A 274 19.37 -31.60 -4.05
CA PRO A 274 18.73 -32.90 -4.14
C PRO A 274 18.46 -33.51 -2.77
N GLY A 275 17.51 -34.44 -2.70
CA GLY A 275 17.21 -35.24 -1.52
C GLY A 275 16.43 -34.50 -0.43
N VAL A 276 15.95 -33.28 -0.68
CA VAL A 276 15.18 -32.53 0.33
C VAL A 276 13.68 -32.81 0.26
N ARG A 277 13.13 -32.91 -0.96
CA ARG A 277 11.70 -33.19 -1.20
C ARG A 277 11.47 -34.16 -2.37
N PRO A 278 11.83 -35.45 -2.22
CA PRO A 278 11.39 -36.47 -3.16
C PRO A 278 9.88 -36.76 -3.01
N LEU A 279 9.20 -36.97 -4.14
CA LEU A 279 7.76 -37.17 -4.23
C LEU A 279 7.45 -38.55 -4.78
N ASP A 280 6.51 -39.25 -4.16
CA ASP A 280 5.95 -40.50 -4.66
C ASP A 280 4.68 -40.21 -5.46
N LEU A 281 4.68 -40.60 -6.73
CA LEU A 281 3.51 -40.55 -7.60
C LEU A 281 2.81 -41.90 -7.55
N VAL A 282 1.55 -41.90 -7.13
CA VAL A 282 0.76 -43.10 -6.88
C VAL A 282 -0.51 -43.05 -7.72
N VAL A 283 -0.87 -44.18 -8.32
CA VAL A 283 -2.12 -44.36 -9.08
C VAL A 283 -2.78 -45.63 -8.55
N GLU A 284 -4.04 -45.58 -8.15
CA GLU A 284 -4.77 -46.72 -7.57
C GLU A 284 -4.02 -47.39 -6.39
N GLY A 285 -3.47 -46.56 -5.50
CA GLY A 285 -2.68 -47.03 -4.36
C GLY A 285 -1.33 -47.67 -4.70
N LYS A 286 -1.00 -47.83 -5.98
CA LYS A 286 0.27 -48.38 -6.47
C LYS A 286 1.28 -47.27 -6.75
N LEU A 287 2.46 -47.38 -6.16
CA LEU A 287 3.58 -46.49 -6.47
C LEU A 287 3.98 -46.65 -7.94
N VAL A 288 3.84 -45.58 -8.71
CA VAL A 288 4.26 -45.52 -10.11
C VAL A 288 5.72 -45.10 -10.20
N ARG A 289 6.08 -44.01 -9.52
CA ARG A 289 7.44 -43.46 -9.58
C ARG A 289 7.73 -42.57 -8.37
N THR A 290 8.91 -42.72 -7.80
CA THR A 290 9.51 -41.70 -6.90
C THR A 290 10.32 -40.73 -7.75
N VAL A 291 10.12 -39.44 -7.55
CA VAL A 291 10.83 -38.39 -8.29
C VAL A 291 11.48 -37.39 -7.34
N ASP A 292 12.72 -37.02 -7.63
CA ASP A 292 13.40 -35.90 -6.99
C ASP A 292 13.54 -34.77 -8.00
N PRO A 293 12.68 -33.74 -7.95
CA PRO A 293 12.67 -32.70 -8.97
C PRO A 293 14.01 -31.97 -9.11
N ILE A 294 14.78 -31.82 -8.02
CA ILE A 294 16.08 -31.15 -8.06
C ILE A 294 17.16 -32.06 -8.63
N ALA A 295 17.18 -33.34 -8.22
CA ALA A 295 18.16 -34.29 -8.76
C ALA A 295 17.99 -34.48 -10.27
N GLU A 296 16.74 -34.49 -10.75
CA GLU A 296 16.42 -34.89 -12.10
C GLU A 296 16.33 -33.72 -13.10
N ALA A 297 15.78 -32.56 -12.70
CA ALA A 297 15.62 -31.41 -13.58
C ALA A 297 16.39 -30.17 -13.11
N GLY A 298 16.61 -30.05 -11.81
CA GLY A 298 17.22 -28.88 -11.20
C GLY A 298 16.21 -27.82 -10.77
N ARG A 299 16.66 -26.88 -9.95
CA ARG A 299 15.80 -25.83 -9.38
C ARG A 299 15.20 -24.96 -10.49
N ASN A 300 13.91 -24.70 -10.37
CA ASN A 300 13.09 -23.96 -11.33
C ASN A 300 12.98 -24.60 -12.72
N VAL A 301 13.35 -25.87 -12.90
CA VAL A 301 13.16 -26.55 -14.19
C VAL A 301 11.94 -27.46 -14.08
N PRO A 302 10.88 -27.23 -14.87
CA PRO A 302 9.70 -28.08 -14.81
C PRO A 302 9.95 -29.42 -15.50
N MET A 303 9.23 -30.44 -15.07
CA MET A 303 9.22 -31.76 -15.68
C MET A 303 7.81 -32.33 -15.80
N ILE A 304 7.65 -33.25 -16.74
CA ILE A 304 6.44 -34.05 -16.91
C ILE A 304 6.76 -35.48 -16.57
N VAL A 305 5.93 -36.09 -15.71
CA VAL A 305 6.06 -37.50 -15.35
C VAL A 305 4.80 -38.23 -15.77
N TRP A 306 4.97 -39.27 -16.58
CA TRP A 306 3.85 -40.02 -17.16
C TRP A 306 3.54 -41.29 -16.36
N ALA A 307 2.25 -41.61 -16.27
CA ALA A 307 1.73 -42.83 -15.66
C ALA A 307 0.62 -43.44 -16.51
N ASP A 308 0.50 -44.76 -16.49
CA ASP A 308 -0.72 -45.45 -16.94
C ASP A 308 -1.73 -45.46 -15.80
N ALA A 309 -3.01 -45.36 -16.15
CA ALA A 309 -4.11 -45.30 -15.20
C ALA A 309 -5.32 -46.09 -15.71
N GLU A 310 -5.83 -46.99 -14.86
CA GLU A 310 -7.07 -47.74 -15.07
C GLU A 310 -7.72 -47.97 -13.70
N ASP A 311 -9.05 -48.01 -13.66
CA ASP A 311 -9.83 -48.32 -12.45
C ASP A 311 -9.65 -49.80 -12.09
N SER A 312 -8.72 -50.05 -11.15
CA SER A 312 -8.24 -51.39 -10.86
C SER A 312 -9.07 -52.10 -9.80
N ASP A 313 -9.78 -51.35 -8.95
CA ASP A 313 -10.65 -51.89 -7.90
C ASP A 313 -12.14 -51.88 -8.30
N GLY A 314 -12.48 -51.23 -9.42
CA GLY A 314 -13.82 -51.22 -10.01
C GLY A 314 -14.80 -50.32 -9.28
N ASP A 315 -14.33 -49.36 -8.48
CA ASP A 315 -15.16 -48.49 -7.68
C ASP A 315 -15.69 -47.25 -8.44
N GLY A 316 -15.33 -47.13 -9.72
CA GLY A 316 -15.83 -46.10 -10.63
C GLY A 316 -15.07 -44.78 -10.54
N LYS A 317 -13.89 -44.76 -9.91
CA LYS A 317 -12.93 -43.64 -9.94
C LYS A 317 -11.51 -44.16 -10.11
N ILE A 318 -10.61 -43.26 -10.51
CA ILE A 318 -9.17 -43.47 -10.51
C ILE A 318 -8.55 -42.47 -9.53
N VAL A 319 -7.91 -42.96 -8.48
CA VAL A 319 -7.21 -42.17 -7.47
C VAL A 319 -5.77 -41.89 -7.94
N LEU A 320 -5.44 -40.61 -8.11
CA LEU A 320 -4.13 -40.10 -8.50
C LEU A 320 -3.54 -39.30 -7.34
N GLU A 321 -2.38 -39.70 -6.82
CA GLU A 321 -1.81 -39.08 -5.63
C GLU A 321 -0.37 -38.63 -5.81
N VAL A 322 -0.03 -37.53 -5.13
CA VAL A 322 1.35 -37.11 -4.88
C VAL A 322 1.57 -37.20 -3.37
N ARG A 323 2.51 -38.05 -2.95
CA ARG A 323 2.86 -38.30 -1.54
C ARG A 323 4.31 -37.88 -1.28
N ALA A 324 4.64 -37.60 -0.02
CA ALA A 324 6.03 -37.45 0.38
C ALA A 324 6.68 -38.84 0.46
N HIS A 325 7.90 -38.98 -0.06
CA HIS A 325 8.57 -40.28 -0.13
C HIS A 325 8.89 -40.88 1.25
N LYS A 326 9.44 -40.07 2.18
CA LYS A 326 9.77 -40.49 3.55
C LYS A 326 9.57 -39.34 4.54
N LYS A 327 9.37 -39.70 5.82
CA LYS A 327 9.14 -38.73 6.91
C LYS A 327 10.39 -37.94 7.33
N ASP A 328 11.59 -38.45 7.01
CA ASP A 328 12.86 -37.78 7.33
C ASP A 328 13.21 -36.65 6.33
N TYR A 329 12.38 -36.46 5.30
CA TYR A 329 12.48 -35.39 4.31
C TYR A 329 11.45 -34.29 4.59
N ASP A 330 11.51 -33.20 3.82
CA ASP A 330 10.39 -32.25 3.76
C ASP A 330 9.13 -32.99 3.26
N THR A 331 8.12 -33.08 4.14
CA THR A 331 6.89 -33.83 3.86
C THR A 331 5.83 -33.03 3.10
N ASN A 332 6.13 -31.80 2.69
CA ASN A 332 5.26 -31.04 1.82
C ASN A 332 5.23 -31.65 0.41
N THR A 333 4.04 -31.95 -0.07
CA THR A 333 3.82 -32.43 -1.45
C THR A 333 3.55 -31.26 -2.38
N ILE A 334 4.04 -31.33 -3.63
CA ILE A 334 3.91 -30.25 -4.60
C ILE A 334 3.45 -30.75 -5.97
N LEU A 335 2.58 -30.00 -6.64
CA LEU A 335 2.17 -30.26 -8.02
C LEU A 335 1.75 -28.97 -8.74
N SER A 336 2.24 -28.72 -9.95
CA SER A 336 1.84 -27.54 -10.73
C SER A 336 0.61 -27.80 -11.60
N ALA A 337 0.52 -28.99 -12.18
CA ALA A 337 -0.55 -29.37 -13.09
C ALA A 337 -0.72 -30.89 -13.17
N LEU A 338 -1.91 -31.32 -13.58
CA LEU A 338 -2.24 -32.72 -13.82
C LEU A 338 -3.06 -32.80 -15.11
N TRP A 339 -2.76 -33.75 -16.00
CA TRP A 339 -3.55 -33.99 -17.21
C TRP A 339 -3.90 -35.45 -17.35
N VAL A 340 -5.09 -35.74 -17.86
CA VAL A 340 -5.57 -37.09 -18.18
C VAL A 340 -5.91 -37.16 -19.67
N PHE A 341 -5.39 -38.17 -20.35
CA PHE A 341 -5.55 -38.42 -21.78
C PHE A 341 -6.07 -39.84 -22.05
N PRO A 342 -6.64 -40.11 -23.23
CA PRO A 342 -6.88 -41.48 -23.69
C PRO A 342 -5.57 -42.29 -23.71
N ALA A 343 -5.63 -43.60 -23.47
CA ALA A 343 -4.45 -44.47 -23.40
C ALA A 343 -3.53 -44.41 -24.65
N ASP A 344 -4.10 -44.16 -25.83
CA ASP A 344 -3.38 -44.08 -27.11
C ASP A 344 -2.78 -42.70 -27.39
N ARG A 345 -2.93 -41.74 -26.47
CA ARG A 345 -2.55 -40.35 -26.67
C ARG A 345 -1.58 -39.83 -25.61
N GLN A 346 -0.36 -39.55 -26.05
CA GLN A 346 0.67 -38.90 -25.23
C GLN A 346 1.26 -37.70 -25.98
N PRO A 347 0.77 -36.48 -25.75
CA PRO A 347 1.37 -35.27 -26.29
C PRO A 347 2.85 -35.15 -25.89
N ALA A 348 3.66 -34.50 -26.73
CA ALA A 348 5.05 -34.24 -26.40
C ALA A 348 5.19 -33.32 -25.18
N ASP A 349 6.10 -33.63 -24.25
CA ASP A 349 6.33 -32.85 -23.03
C ASP A 349 6.53 -31.36 -23.31
N ARG A 350 7.28 -31.02 -24.37
CA ARG A 350 7.49 -29.63 -24.79
C ARG A 350 6.20 -28.85 -25.05
N ALA A 351 5.13 -29.52 -25.48
CA ALA A 351 3.84 -28.88 -25.71
C ALA A 351 3.12 -28.57 -24.40
N LEU A 352 3.17 -29.49 -23.43
CA LEU A 352 2.62 -29.31 -22.09
C LEU A 352 3.41 -28.24 -21.31
N LEU A 353 4.74 -28.33 -21.34
CA LEU A 353 5.66 -27.37 -20.73
C LEU A 353 5.47 -25.97 -21.31
N ALA A 354 5.28 -25.82 -22.62
CA ALA A 354 5.01 -24.53 -23.26
C ALA A 354 3.55 -24.07 -23.13
N GLY A 355 2.66 -24.87 -22.53
CA GLY A 355 1.26 -24.51 -22.32
C GLY A 355 0.44 -24.40 -23.60
N ARG A 356 0.85 -25.10 -24.67
CA ARG A 356 0.10 -25.16 -25.92
C ARG A 356 -1.21 -25.91 -25.69
N THR A 357 -2.25 -25.54 -26.43
CA THR A 357 -3.53 -26.25 -26.37
C THR A 357 -3.34 -27.72 -26.74
N VAL A 358 -3.66 -28.60 -25.80
CA VAL A 358 -3.68 -30.05 -25.97
C VAL A 358 -5.10 -30.55 -25.68
N GLN A 359 -5.54 -31.58 -26.40
CA GLN A 359 -6.84 -32.20 -26.17
C GLN A 359 -6.73 -33.26 -25.07
N SER A 360 -6.79 -32.84 -23.81
CA SER A 360 -6.93 -33.72 -22.64
C SER A 360 -8.40 -34.03 -22.34
N LEU A 361 -8.68 -35.19 -21.76
CA LEU A 361 -10.01 -35.56 -21.24
C LEU A 361 -10.35 -34.82 -19.95
N ALA A 362 -9.34 -34.58 -19.12
CA ALA A 362 -9.44 -33.78 -17.91
C ALA A 362 -8.08 -33.14 -17.62
N GLN A 363 -8.09 -31.98 -16.96
CA GLN A 363 -6.87 -31.35 -16.49
C GLN A 363 -7.11 -30.56 -15.20
N PHE A 364 -6.06 -30.43 -14.41
CA PHE A 364 -5.97 -29.56 -13.26
C PHE A 364 -4.80 -28.60 -13.47
N ASP A 365 -5.02 -27.30 -13.30
CA ASP A 365 -3.98 -26.29 -13.46
C ASP A 365 -4.32 -25.04 -12.62
N LEU A 366 -3.31 -24.33 -12.11
CA LEU A 366 -3.51 -23.20 -11.18
C LEU A 366 -3.85 -21.86 -11.84
N ARG A 367 -3.93 -21.83 -13.18
CA ARG A 367 -4.43 -20.69 -13.94
C ARG A 367 -5.95 -20.71 -13.98
N THR A 368 -6.53 -21.92 -14.03
CA THR A 368 -7.96 -22.20 -14.12
C THR A 368 -8.56 -22.61 -12.78
N TRP A 369 -7.75 -23.12 -11.85
CA TRP A 369 -8.18 -23.48 -10.51
C TRP A 369 -8.25 -22.25 -9.59
N GLU A 370 -9.37 -21.54 -9.70
CA GLU A 370 -9.92 -20.74 -8.61
C GLU A 370 -11.14 -21.49 -8.10
N ASN A 371 -10.91 -22.63 -7.44
CA ASN A 371 -11.88 -23.67 -7.08
C ASN A 371 -12.66 -24.18 -8.31
N GLY A 372 -12.65 -25.50 -8.58
CA GLY A 372 -13.54 -26.13 -9.56
C GLY A 372 -15.05 -26.01 -9.25
N SER A 373 -15.45 -24.94 -8.56
CA SER A 373 -16.76 -24.63 -8.00
C SER A 373 -17.42 -23.41 -8.67
N ASN A 374 -16.76 -22.77 -9.65
CA ASN A 374 -17.23 -21.50 -10.21
C ASN A 374 -18.55 -21.69 -10.96
N LEU A 375 -19.58 -21.02 -10.46
CA LEU A 375 -20.86 -20.90 -11.12
C LEU A 375 -20.69 -20.06 -12.38
N LYS A 376 -21.29 -20.51 -13.48
CA LYS A 376 -21.29 -19.78 -14.76
C LYS A 376 -22.71 -19.40 -15.13
N VAL A 377 -22.95 -18.10 -15.19
CA VAL A 377 -24.23 -17.54 -15.64
C VAL A 377 -24.09 -17.18 -17.10
N PHE A 378 -24.77 -17.94 -17.97
CA PHE A 378 -24.73 -17.74 -19.41
C PHE A 378 -25.84 -16.78 -19.83
N PHE A 379 -25.48 -15.77 -20.60
CA PHE A 379 -26.43 -14.88 -21.26
C PHE A 379 -26.78 -15.39 -22.66
N PRO A 380 -27.87 -14.92 -23.28
CA PRO A 380 -28.26 -15.37 -24.60
C PRO A 380 -27.13 -15.27 -25.63
N ALA A 381 -26.85 -16.38 -26.32
CA ALA A 381 -25.88 -16.41 -27.41
C ALA A 381 -26.36 -15.56 -28.60
N THR A 382 -25.43 -14.91 -29.28
CA THR A 382 -25.72 -14.09 -30.47
C THR A 382 -24.56 -14.10 -31.45
N THR A 383 -24.85 -13.88 -32.74
CA THR A 383 -23.80 -13.64 -33.74
C THR A 383 -23.63 -12.14 -33.92
N LEU A 384 -22.51 -11.59 -33.42
CA LEU A 384 -22.19 -10.17 -33.52
C LEU A 384 -21.59 -9.86 -34.90
N LYS A 385 -22.27 -8.99 -35.66
CA LYS A 385 -21.68 -8.36 -36.86
C LYS A 385 -20.50 -7.45 -36.46
N ALA A 386 -19.64 -7.14 -37.44
CA ALA A 386 -18.54 -6.19 -37.27
C ALA A 386 -19.03 -4.86 -36.65
N GLY A 387 -18.34 -4.40 -35.61
CA GLY A 387 -18.66 -3.16 -34.89
C GLY A 387 -19.96 -3.19 -34.07
N LYS A 388 -20.58 -4.36 -33.88
CA LYS A 388 -21.74 -4.53 -33.00
C LYS A 388 -21.32 -5.09 -31.64
N GLU A 389 -22.19 -4.85 -30.66
CA GLU A 389 -21.98 -5.22 -29.27
C GLU A 389 -23.24 -5.84 -28.66
N THR A 390 -23.04 -6.63 -27.61
CA THR A 390 -24.05 -7.11 -26.67
C THR A 390 -23.53 -6.92 -25.25
N GLY A 391 -24.37 -7.03 -24.23
CA GLY A 391 -23.92 -6.80 -22.87
C GLY A 391 -24.84 -7.36 -21.79
N ALA A 392 -24.35 -7.24 -20.55
CA ALA A 392 -25.12 -7.50 -19.35
C ALA A 392 -24.75 -6.52 -18.24
N LEU A 393 -25.71 -6.23 -17.38
CA LEU A 393 -25.52 -5.52 -16.13
C LEU A 393 -25.73 -6.51 -14.99
N VAL A 394 -24.77 -6.57 -14.08
CA VAL A 394 -24.86 -7.32 -12.82
C VAL A 394 -24.91 -6.32 -11.68
N ALA A 395 -25.86 -6.46 -10.76
CA ALA A 395 -25.86 -5.76 -9.49
C ALA A 395 -25.55 -6.74 -8.37
N VAL A 396 -24.40 -6.61 -7.71
CA VAL A 396 -24.00 -7.46 -6.57
C VAL A 396 -24.47 -6.79 -5.29
N HIS A 397 -25.31 -7.49 -4.53
CA HIS A 397 -25.89 -7.00 -3.29
C HIS A 397 -24.84 -7.06 -2.17
N ARG A 398 -24.71 -5.98 -1.40
CA ARG A 398 -23.79 -5.91 -0.26
C ARG A 398 -24.52 -5.69 1.05
N GLY A 399 -25.52 -4.80 1.05
CA GLY A 399 -26.41 -4.58 2.18
C GLY A 399 -27.62 -5.54 2.15
N PRO A 400 -28.17 -5.91 3.33
CA PRO A 400 -29.29 -6.86 3.43
C PRO A 400 -30.60 -6.38 2.78
N ALA A 401 -30.78 -5.08 2.59
CA ALA A 401 -31.95 -4.44 1.97
C ALA A 401 -31.61 -3.86 0.57
N ALA A 402 -30.54 -4.36 -0.08
CA ALA A 402 -30.14 -3.89 -1.40
C ALA A 402 -31.24 -4.06 -2.43
N ALA A 403 -31.58 -2.95 -3.10
CA ALA A 403 -32.64 -2.88 -4.11
C ALA A 403 -32.16 -2.08 -5.33
N PRO A 404 -31.47 -2.72 -6.30
CA PRO A 404 -30.99 -2.05 -7.49
C PRO A 404 -32.11 -1.32 -8.26
N ARG A 405 -31.82 -0.09 -8.70
CA ARG A 405 -32.76 0.76 -9.45
C ARG A 405 -32.88 0.37 -10.92
N ALA A 406 -31.85 -0.25 -11.48
CA ALA A 406 -31.86 -0.70 -12.87
C ALA A 406 -33.04 -1.64 -13.12
N ARG A 407 -33.74 -1.43 -14.25
CA ARG A 407 -34.82 -2.30 -14.71
C ARG A 407 -34.47 -3.01 -16.00
N SER A 408 -33.43 -2.54 -16.70
CA SER A 408 -32.90 -3.13 -17.92
C SER A 408 -31.41 -2.81 -18.11
N LEU A 409 -30.77 -3.45 -19.09
CA LEU A 409 -29.40 -3.12 -19.50
C LEU A 409 -29.24 -1.64 -19.90
N LYS A 410 -30.29 -1.02 -20.46
CA LYS A 410 -30.27 0.38 -20.91
C LYS A 410 -30.10 1.38 -19.75
N ASP A 411 -30.39 0.95 -18.52
CA ASP A 411 -30.23 1.80 -17.33
C ASP A 411 -28.77 1.85 -16.83
N ALA A 412 -27.87 1.02 -17.35
CA ALA A 412 -26.48 0.95 -16.88
C ALA A 412 -25.78 2.32 -16.95
N ASP A 413 -25.88 3.04 -18.07
CA ASP A 413 -25.29 4.36 -18.19
C ASP A 413 -25.95 5.37 -17.25
N LYS A 414 -27.28 5.30 -17.07
CA LYS A 414 -28.02 6.15 -16.14
C LYS A 414 -27.54 5.96 -14.70
N GLU A 415 -27.34 4.73 -14.25
CA GLU A 415 -26.80 4.44 -12.90
C GLU A 415 -25.33 4.85 -12.75
N LYS A 416 -24.52 4.68 -13.80
CA LYS A 416 -23.15 5.20 -13.84
C LYS A 416 -23.13 6.73 -13.72
N GLN A 417 -23.98 7.45 -14.47
CA GLN A 417 -24.09 8.90 -14.39
C GLN A 417 -24.56 9.37 -13.01
N ARG A 418 -25.45 8.63 -12.34
CA ARG A 418 -25.81 8.90 -10.94
C ARG A 418 -24.61 8.81 -10.01
N ALA A 419 -23.80 7.75 -10.14
CA ALA A 419 -22.58 7.59 -9.34
C ALA A 419 -21.59 8.74 -9.60
N ILE A 420 -21.37 9.12 -10.87
CA ILE A 420 -20.54 10.27 -11.24
C ILE A 420 -21.06 11.56 -10.59
N ALA A 421 -22.36 11.81 -10.68
CA ALA A 421 -22.98 13.01 -10.12
C ALA A 421 -22.88 13.05 -8.58
N TRP A 422 -22.95 11.89 -7.93
CA TRP A 422 -22.76 11.76 -6.49
C TRP A 422 -21.32 12.06 -6.08
N TRP A 423 -20.33 11.41 -6.70
CA TRP A 423 -18.91 11.61 -6.38
C TRP A 423 -18.45 13.05 -6.62
N LYS A 424 -18.99 13.75 -7.64
CA LYS A 424 -18.74 15.18 -7.86
C LYS A 424 -19.20 16.09 -6.72
N LYS A 425 -20.13 15.61 -5.87
CA LYS A 425 -20.72 16.35 -4.75
C LYS A 425 -20.29 15.82 -3.38
N ALA A 426 -19.55 14.71 -3.33
CA ALA A 426 -19.10 14.13 -2.07
C ALA A 426 -18.24 15.14 -1.30
N ASP A 427 -18.51 15.30 0.00
CA ASP A 427 -17.79 16.25 0.87
C ASP A 427 -16.41 15.70 1.24
N LEU A 428 -15.48 15.79 0.28
CA LEU A 428 -14.09 15.39 0.45
C LEU A 428 -13.20 16.64 0.35
N PRO A 429 -12.12 16.74 1.15
CA PRO A 429 -11.34 17.96 1.28
C PRO A 429 -10.31 18.15 0.14
N TYR A 430 -10.82 18.16 -1.10
CA TYR A 430 -10.01 18.46 -2.28
C TYR A 430 -9.60 19.94 -2.33
N ASP A 431 -8.67 20.25 -3.25
CA ASP A 431 -8.31 21.63 -3.66
C ASP A 431 -7.62 22.50 -2.59
N ARG A 432 -7.38 21.95 -1.38
CA ARG A 432 -6.48 22.52 -0.35
C ARG A 432 -5.01 22.51 -0.81
N ILE A 433 -4.64 21.45 -1.53
CA ILE A 433 -3.32 21.26 -2.13
C ILE A 433 -3.52 21.09 -3.64
N THR A 434 -3.00 22.03 -4.42
CA THR A 434 -2.98 21.95 -5.89
C THR A 434 -1.54 22.09 -6.37
N VAL A 435 -1.05 21.14 -7.17
CA VAL A 435 0.32 21.16 -7.71
C VAL A 435 0.32 21.30 -9.23
N ALA A 436 1.43 21.81 -9.77
CA ALA A 436 1.55 22.10 -11.20
C ALA A 436 1.59 20.84 -12.10
N ASP A 437 1.95 19.67 -11.55
CA ASP A 437 1.97 18.40 -12.26
C ASP A 437 0.62 17.67 -12.13
N PRO A 438 -0.15 17.53 -13.23
CA PRO A 438 -1.48 16.92 -13.19
C PRO A 438 -1.45 15.43 -12.80
N ALA A 439 -0.36 14.71 -13.06
CA ALA A 439 -0.26 13.31 -12.72
C ALA A 439 0.03 13.12 -11.22
N ILE A 440 0.84 14.01 -10.62
CA ILE A 440 1.01 14.07 -9.16
C ILE A 440 -0.28 14.57 -8.48
N GLN A 441 -1.00 15.54 -9.07
CA GLN A 441 -2.30 15.97 -8.58
C GLN A 441 -3.32 14.81 -8.58
N ALA A 442 -3.32 14.00 -9.63
CA ALA A 442 -4.17 12.81 -9.71
C ALA A 442 -3.87 11.82 -8.57
N LEU A 443 -2.60 11.59 -8.24
CA LEU A 443 -2.24 10.78 -7.06
C LEU A 443 -2.75 11.41 -5.76
N ALA A 444 -2.53 12.71 -5.55
CA ALA A 444 -3.01 13.41 -4.34
C ALA A 444 -4.54 13.29 -4.17
N ASP A 445 -5.29 13.51 -5.24
CA ASP A 445 -6.75 13.39 -5.25
C ASP A 445 -7.21 11.94 -4.96
N SER A 446 -6.49 10.95 -5.52
CA SER A 446 -6.74 9.53 -5.23
C SER A 446 -6.41 9.17 -3.78
N CYS A 447 -5.31 9.68 -3.22
CA CYS A 447 -4.95 9.47 -1.80
C CYS A 447 -6.07 9.91 -0.87
N ILE A 448 -6.63 11.11 -1.08
CA ILE A 448 -7.78 11.61 -0.32
C ILE A 448 -8.96 10.66 -0.46
N ARG A 449 -9.33 10.29 -1.69
CA ARG A 449 -10.42 9.34 -1.93
C ARG A 449 -10.20 8.01 -1.20
N ASN A 450 -9.01 7.41 -1.33
CA ASN A 450 -8.68 6.10 -0.77
C ASN A 450 -8.74 6.10 0.78
N ILE A 451 -8.27 7.18 1.43
CA ILE A 451 -8.37 7.33 2.89
C ILE A 451 -9.83 7.35 3.33
N TYR A 452 -10.67 8.16 2.67
CA TYR A 452 -12.10 8.25 3.02
C TYR A 452 -12.89 6.99 2.69
N GLN A 453 -12.51 6.26 1.64
CA GLN A 453 -13.08 4.94 1.32
C GLN A 453 -12.76 3.88 2.39
N ALA A 454 -11.59 3.96 3.05
CA ALA A 454 -11.26 3.06 4.15
C ALA A 454 -11.78 3.55 5.50
N ARG A 455 -12.00 4.86 5.67
CA ARG A 455 -12.61 5.45 6.88
C ARG A 455 -13.94 4.75 7.21
N GLU A 456 -14.26 4.73 8.49
CA GLU A 456 -15.53 4.22 9.03
C GLU A 456 -16.01 5.07 10.20
N LEU A 457 -17.26 4.85 10.61
CA LEU A 457 -17.79 5.41 11.84
C LEU A 457 -17.79 4.35 12.95
N ARG A 458 -16.98 4.56 13.99
CA ARG A 458 -16.97 3.75 15.22
C ARG A 458 -17.67 4.51 16.33
N ASN A 459 -18.83 4.01 16.77
CA ASN A 459 -19.70 4.70 17.73
C ASN A 459 -20.03 6.14 17.28
N GLY A 460 -20.30 6.32 15.99
CA GLY A 460 -20.60 7.63 15.39
C GLY A 460 -19.38 8.55 15.17
N ARG A 461 -18.17 8.14 15.56
CA ARG A 461 -16.94 8.92 15.39
C ARG A 461 -16.11 8.42 14.19
N PRO A 462 -15.52 9.31 13.38
CA PRO A 462 -14.58 8.94 12.33
C PRO A 462 -13.41 8.11 12.85
N ALA A 463 -13.21 6.93 12.25
CA ALA A 463 -12.08 6.04 12.48
C ALA A 463 -11.35 5.82 11.15
N PHE A 464 -10.10 6.26 11.09
CA PHE A 464 -9.28 6.19 9.89
C PHE A 464 -8.50 4.88 9.86
N GLN A 465 -8.90 3.99 8.94
CA GLN A 465 -8.31 2.67 8.79
C GLN A 465 -7.10 2.71 7.83
N VAL A 466 -6.10 1.87 8.08
CA VAL A 466 -4.92 1.75 7.20
C VAL A 466 -5.27 1.09 5.88
N GLY A 467 -6.25 0.21 5.82
CA GLY A 467 -6.67 -0.43 4.59
C GLY A 467 -8.13 -0.86 4.62
N PRO A 468 -8.71 -1.16 3.45
CA PRO A 468 -10.11 -1.57 3.35
C PRO A 468 -10.34 -3.06 3.63
N THR A 469 -9.30 -3.89 3.84
CA THR A 469 -9.46 -5.34 3.98
C THR A 469 -8.98 -5.85 5.35
N HIS A 470 -7.74 -6.37 5.44
CA HIS A 470 -7.17 -6.90 6.67
C HIS A 470 -6.73 -5.75 7.58
N TYR A 471 -6.32 -4.63 6.99
CA TYR A 471 -5.82 -3.47 7.72
C TYR A 471 -6.96 -2.53 8.19
N ARG A 472 -8.03 -3.11 8.74
CA ARG A 472 -9.25 -2.41 9.16
C ARG A 472 -9.28 -2.06 10.66
N GLY A 473 -8.12 -1.62 11.18
CA GLY A 473 -7.93 -1.17 12.56
C GLY A 473 -7.32 0.23 12.70
N THR A 474 -7.53 0.86 13.86
CA THR A 474 -6.90 2.14 14.23
C THR A 474 -5.61 1.88 15.01
N TRP A 475 -4.48 1.86 14.31
CA TRP A 475 -3.16 1.52 14.86
C TRP A 475 -2.33 2.74 15.23
N ALA A 476 -1.67 2.70 16.39
CA ALA A 476 -0.83 3.81 16.87
C ALA A 476 0.46 4.03 16.06
N ALA A 477 0.96 3.03 15.31
CA ALA A 477 2.14 3.18 14.45
C ALA A 477 1.83 3.91 13.14
N ASP A 478 0.72 3.57 12.50
CA ASP A 478 0.32 4.08 11.18
C ASP A 478 -0.61 5.31 11.28
N GLY A 479 -1.59 5.21 12.18
CA GLY A 479 -2.72 6.12 12.28
C GLY A 479 -2.36 7.59 12.47
N PRO A 480 -1.37 7.94 13.33
CA PRO A 480 -0.96 9.33 13.51
C PRO A 480 -0.63 10.07 12.21
N PHE A 481 0.04 9.40 11.27
CA PHE A 481 0.47 10.02 10.02
C PHE A 481 -0.68 10.21 9.02
N ILE A 482 -1.61 9.26 8.97
CA ILE A 482 -2.87 9.43 8.23
C ILE A 482 -3.64 10.62 8.81
N LEU A 483 -3.79 10.68 10.13
CA LEU A 483 -4.51 11.73 10.84
C LEU A 483 -3.87 13.13 10.67
N GLU A 484 -2.54 13.22 10.66
CA GLU A 484 -1.82 14.46 10.36
C GLU A 484 -2.11 14.94 8.93
N SER A 485 -2.11 14.03 7.95
CA SER A 485 -2.44 14.37 6.56
C SER A 485 -3.87 14.95 6.43
N ILE A 486 -4.83 14.41 7.18
CA ILE A 486 -6.21 14.92 7.22
C ILE A 486 -6.30 16.29 7.89
N THR A 487 -5.45 16.57 8.88
CA THR A 487 -5.33 17.92 9.46
C THR A 487 -4.83 18.90 8.41
N TYR A 488 -3.84 18.54 7.59
CA TYR A 488 -3.34 19.40 6.49
C TYR A 488 -4.41 19.74 5.45
N LEU A 489 -5.44 18.91 5.33
CA LEU A 489 -6.59 19.14 4.45
C LEU A 489 -7.71 19.96 5.11
N GLY A 490 -7.46 20.55 6.29
CA GLY A 490 -8.41 21.41 7.00
C GLY A 490 -9.50 20.66 7.77
N ARG A 491 -9.35 19.34 7.98
CA ARG A 491 -10.33 18.48 8.66
C ARG A 491 -9.91 18.14 10.09
N TRP A 492 -9.36 19.10 10.82
CA TRP A 492 -8.82 18.90 12.16
C TRP A 492 -9.85 18.34 13.16
N ARG A 493 -11.14 18.63 13.01
CA ARG A 493 -12.20 18.04 13.85
C ARG A 493 -12.37 16.54 13.63
N GLU A 494 -12.25 16.08 12.39
CA GLU A 494 -12.27 14.64 12.07
C GLU A 494 -11.01 13.97 12.61
N THR A 495 -9.85 14.63 12.46
CA THR A 495 -8.60 14.17 13.06
C THR A 495 -8.73 14.02 14.57
N ARG A 496 -9.29 15.01 15.27
CA ARG A 496 -9.53 14.94 16.72
C ARG A 496 -10.32 13.70 17.10
N ALA A 497 -11.46 13.48 16.44
CA ALA A 497 -12.29 12.31 16.70
C ALA A 497 -11.53 11.00 16.45
N GLY A 498 -10.71 10.94 15.40
CA GLY A 498 -9.85 9.79 15.11
C GLY A 498 -8.77 9.56 16.18
N ILE A 499 -8.14 10.62 16.69
CA ILE A 499 -7.19 10.53 17.81
C ILE A 499 -7.90 10.00 19.06
N GLU A 500 -9.06 10.55 19.39
CA GLU A 500 -9.87 10.15 20.54
C GLU A 500 -10.25 8.66 20.47
N VAL A 501 -10.72 8.20 19.30
CA VAL A 501 -10.98 6.77 19.07
C VAL A 501 -9.74 5.92 19.34
N GLN A 502 -8.57 6.33 18.82
CA GLN A 502 -7.32 5.57 18.96
C GLN A 502 -6.77 5.56 20.40
N VAL A 503 -6.88 6.65 21.16
CA VAL A 503 -6.40 6.71 22.55
C VAL A 503 -7.38 6.10 23.55
N ASP A 504 -8.66 5.98 23.19
CA ASP A 504 -9.66 5.22 23.92
C ASP A 504 -9.47 3.72 23.68
N HIS A 505 -9.25 3.31 22.43
CA HIS A 505 -9.04 1.93 22.02
C HIS A 505 -8.12 1.83 20.81
N ASP A 506 -7.04 1.05 20.95
CA ASP A 506 -6.06 0.80 19.89
C ASP A 506 -6.15 -0.67 19.50
N ASP A 507 -6.33 -0.93 18.20
CA ASP A 507 -6.45 -2.28 17.65
C ASP A 507 -5.07 -2.94 17.42
N GLY A 508 -3.99 -2.26 17.81
CA GLY A 508 -2.62 -2.69 17.57
C GLY A 508 -1.99 -3.59 18.62
N PRO A 509 -0.74 -4.00 18.37
CA PRO A 509 0.04 -4.77 19.33
C PRO A 509 0.04 -4.12 20.73
N GLY A 510 -0.30 -4.96 21.72
CA GLY A 510 -0.42 -4.61 23.13
C GLY A 510 0.89 -4.77 23.91
N GLY A 511 0.88 -4.32 25.16
CA GLY A 511 1.91 -4.66 26.15
C GLY A 511 3.25 -3.91 26.00
N VAL A 512 4.19 -4.35 26.83
CA VAL A 512 5.53 -3.75 26.96
C VAL A 512 6.37 -3.90 25.69
N GLU A 513 6.11 -4.95 24.91
CA GLU A 513 6.83 -5.28 23.68
C GLU A 513 6.64 -4.22 22.58
N PHE A 514 5.58 -3.42 22.68
CA PHE A 514 5.24 -2.36 21.73
C PHE A 514 5.11 -0.99 22.40
N VAL A 515 5.91 -0.71 23.44
CA VAL A 515 5.85 0.54 24.21
C VAL A 515 6.10 1.81 23.38
N LYS A 516 6.73 1.71 22.19
CA LYS A 516 6.81 2.81 21.19
C LYS A 516 5.49 3.52 20.92
N LYS A 517 4.36 2.81 21.01
CA LYS A 517 3.04 3.42 20.82
C LYS A 517 2.76 4.57 21.78
N CYS A 518 3.33 4.53 22.99
CA CYS A 518 3.19 5.61 23.96
C CYS A 518 3.83 6.89 23.41
N GLY A 519 5.00 6.76 22.80
CA GLY A 519 5.69 7.88 22.17
C GLY A 519 4.99 8.42 20.93
N LEU A 520 4.49 7.54 20.06
CA LEU A 520 3.69 7.90 18.89
C LEU A 520 2.42 8.67 19.28
N ARG A 521 1.71 8.23 20.33
CA ARG A 521 0.52 8.93 20.85
C ARG A 521 0.87 10.31 21.40
N LEU A 522 1.93 10.42 22.20
CA LEU A 522 2.40 11.70 22.73
C LEU A 522 2.76 12.68 21.61
N TRP A 523 3.44 12.19 20.57
CA TRP A 523 3.73 12.97 19.37
C TRP A 523 2.46 13.47 18.68
N MET A 524 1.48 12.59 18.46
CA MET A 524 0.24 12.97 17.78
C MET A 524 -0.60 13.98 18.58
N LEU A 525 -0.65 13.83 19.92
CA LEU A 525 -1.32 14.78 20.80
C LEU A 525 -0.68 16.18 20.71
N LEU A 526 0.65 16.24 20.78
CA LEU A 526 1.37 17.50 20.59
C LEU A 526 1.11 18.06 19.19
N ARG A 527 1.29 17.25 18.15
CA ARG A 527 1.19 17.71 16.76
C ARG A 527 -0.21 18.22 16.42
N HIS A 528 -1.27 17.55 16.89
CA HIS A 528 -2.63 18.05 16.74
C HIS A 528 -2.84 19.39 17.46
N THR A 529 -2.29 19.54 18.67
CA THR A 529 -2.36 20.79 19.43
C THR A 529 -1.62 21.91 18.71
N GLU A 530 -0.42 21.66 18.20
CA GLU A 530 0.35 22.64 17.43
C GLU A 530 -0.39 23.10 16.18
N LEU A 531 -1.03 22.19 15.44
CA LEU A 531 -1.72 22.53 14.20
C LEU A 531 -3.06 23.22 14.44
N SER A 532 -3.84 22.77 15.42
CA SER A 532 -5.17 23.33 15.74
C SER A 532 -5.12 24.58 16.61
N GLY A 533 -4.11 24.70 17.48
CA GLY A 533 -4.05 25.73 18.53
C GLY A 533 -4.96 25.46 19.73
N ASP A 534 -5.57 24.28 19.85
CA ASP A 534 -6.57 23.99 20.90
C ASP A 534 -5.91 23.49 22.20
N LEU A 535 -5.53 24.44 23.07
CA LEU A 535 -4.96 24.14 24.39
C LEU A 535 -5.99 23.57 25.36
N ASP A 536 -7.28 23.85 25.19
CA ASP A 536 -8.33 23.30 26.06
C ASP A 536 -8.50 21.80 25.84
N TRP A 537 -8.46 21.37 24.57
CA TRP A 537 -8.42 19.95 24.23
C TRP A 537 -7.17 19.27 24.77
N LEU A 538 -5.99 19.91 24.72
CA LEU A 538 -4.79 19.35 25.34
C LEU A 538 -4.94 19.20 26.85
N ARG A 539 -5.55 20.17 27.55
CA ARG A 539 -5.87 20.06 28.99
C ARG A 539 -6.79 18.87 29.28
N MET A 540 -7.80 18.64 28.42
CA MET A 540 -8.68 17.48 28.52
C MET A 540 -7.93 16.15 28.31
N MET A 541 -6.97 16.12 27.38
CA MET A 541 -6.13 14.94 27.09
C MET A 541 -4.99 14.74 28.09
N TRP A 542 -4.77 15.66 29.03
CA TRP A 542 -3.64 15.62 29.97
C TRP A 542 -3.50 14.30 30.74
N PRO A 543 -4.58 13.68 31.26
CA PRO A 543 -4.47 12.37 31.91
C PRO A 543 -3.90 11.29 30.99
N LYS A 544 -4.21 11.34 29.68
CA LYS A 544 -3.63 10.41 28.69
C LYS A 544 -2.15 10.72 28.46
N VAL A 545 -1.73 11.99 28.49
CA VAL A 545 -0.30 12.36 28.43
C VAL A 545 0.45 11.76 29.61
N GLN A 546 -0.03 11.97 30.83
CA GLN A 546 0.59 11.45 32.05
C GLN A 546 0.68 9.92 32.03
N GLU A 547 -0.38 9.25 31.60
CA GLU A 547 -0.41 7.79 31.49
C GLU A 547 0.64 7.24 30.52
N ASN A 548 0.77 7.84 29.33
CA ASN A 548 1.77 7.38 28.36
C ASN A 548 3.21 7.63 28.85
N VAL A 549 3.47 8.73 29.58
CA VAL A 549 4.77 8.97 30.21
C VAL A 549 5.05 7.96 31.32
N ARG A 550 4.08 7.67 32.18
CA ARG A 550 4.19 6.65 33.24
C ARG A 550 4.57 5.29 32.65
N LEU A 551 3.89 4.85 31.60
CA LEU A 551 4.17 3.57 30.93
C LEU A 551 5.58 3.52 30.31
N ILE A 552 6.09 4.65 29.80
CA ILE A 552 7.48 4.75 29.32
C ILE A 552 8.45 4.56 30.49
N LYS A 553 8.25 5.28 31.60
CA LYS A 553 9.09 5.17 32.81
C LYS A 553 9.09 3.73 33.36
N GLU A 554 7.93 3.10 33.43
CA GLU A 554 7.79 1.71 33.90
C GLU A 554 8.52 0.70 33.02
N ALA A 555 8.41 0.83 31.69
CA ALA A 555 9.15 -0.04 30.79
C ALA A 555 10.67 0.09 31.00
N ARG A 556 11.17 1.31 31.25
CA ARG A 556 12.60 1.51 31.55
C ARG A 556 13.01 0.84 32.85
N GLU A 557 12.19 0.97 33.89
CA GLU A 557 12.48 0.40 35.20
C GLU A 557 12.58 -1.13 35.18
N MET A 558 11.78 -1.79 34.35
CA MET A 558 11.87 -3.24 34.13
C MET A 558 13.25 -3.71 33.65
N THR A 559 14.03 -2.84 32.99
CA THR A 559 15.37 -3.20 32.51
C THR A 559 16.48 -2.94 33.53
N ARG A 560 16.19 -2.17 34.58
CA ARG A 560 17.16 -1.83 35.64
C ARG A 560 17.31 -2.95 36.68
N THR A 561 16.46 -3.96 36.64
CA THR A 561 16.52 -5.13 37.54
C THR A 561 17.62 -6.12 37.17
N GLU A 562 18.22 -6.01 35.98
CA GLU A 562 19.31 -6.87 35.50
C GLU A 562 20.59 -6.07 35.19
N PRO A 563 21.36 -5.67 36.22
CA PRO A 563 22.62 -4.96 36.04
C PRO A 563 23.59 -5.77 35.16
N GLY A 564 23.91 -5.25 33.98
CA GLY A 564 24.77 -5.91 32.99
C GLY A 564 24.09 -6.28 31.67
N SER A 565 22.75 -6.23 31.58
CA SER A 565 22.07 -6.42 30.30
C SER A 565 22.39 -5.30 29.31
N VAL A 566 22.45 -5.62 28.02
CA VAL A 566 22.75 -4.65 26.95
C VAL A 566 21.68 -3.56 26.81
N ASN A 567 20.46 -3.81 27.30
CA ASN A 567 19.34 -2.86 27.31
C ASN A 567 19.07 -2.23 28.69
N PHE A 568 20.02 -2.34 29.65
CA PHE A 568 19.88 -1.73 30.98
C PHE A 568 19.60 -0.22 30.90
N GLY A 569 18.51 0.23 31.50
CA GLY A 569 18.05 1.62 31.49
C GLY A 569 17.41 2.10 30.18
N LEU A 570 17.26 1.19 29.19
CA LEU A 570 16.58 1.42 27.91
C LEU A 570 15.15 0.83 27.95
N THR A 571 14.74 0.07 26.94
CA THR A 571 13.43 -0.61 26.90
C THR A 571 13.59 -2.13 26.94
N PRO A 572 12.58 -2.88 27.44
CA PRO A 572 12.55 -4.33 27.37
C PRO A 572 12.57 -4.82 25.91
N PRO A 573 12.84 -6.12 25.67
CA PRO A 573 12.75 -6.69 24.34
C PRO A 573 11.40 -6.41 23.69
N GLY A 574 11.42 -5.90 22.46
CA GLY A 574 10.25 -5.42 21.74
C GLY A 574 10.07 -6.10 20.40
N TYR A 575 8.87 -5.94 19.84
CA TYR A 575 8.57 -6.28 18.45
C TYR A 575 8.87 -5.05 17.58
N GLY A 576 9.96 -5.09 16.81
CA GLY A 576 10.47 -3.93 16.07
C GLY A 576 9.61 -3.49 14.88
N ASP A 577 8.82 -4.41 14.32
CA ASP A 577 8.07 -4.22 13.07
C ASP A 577 9.01 -3.91 11.87
N GLY A 578 8.46 -3.61 10.70
CA GLY A 578 9.23 -3.24 9.51
C GLY A 578 10.19 -4.33 9.07
N GLY A 579 9.71 -5.58 9.02
CA GLY A 579 10.52 -6.71 8.58
C GLY A 579 11.41 -7.36 9.62
N LEU A 580 11.35 -6.92 10.89
CA LEU A 580 12.10 -7.54 11.98
C LEU A 580 11.24 -8.59 12.71
N PRO A 581 11.43 -9.90 12.45
CA PRO A 581 10.55 -10.94 12.98
C PRO A 581 10.88 -11.30 14.42
N GLY A 582 9.88 -11.26 15.30
CA GLY A 582 10.01 -11.72 16.68
C GLY A 582 10.39 -10.60 17.65
N LYS A 583 10.87 -10.99 18.84
CA LYS A 583 11.17 -10.06 19.94
C LYS A 583 12.68 -9.90 20.07
N HIS A 584 13.13 -8.66 20.12
CA HIS A 584 14.54 -8.32 20.17
C HIS A 584 14.80 -7.22 21.17
N ARG A 585 16.01 -7.18 21.74
CA ARG A 585 16.53 -5.94 22.32
C ARG A 585 16.85 -5.00 21.15
N GLU A 586 16.07 -3.94 21.03
CA GLU A 586 15.96 -3.17 19.78
C GLU A 586 15.70 -1.68 20.03
N TYR A 587 16.06 -0.84 19.05
CA TYR A 587 16.03 0.62 19.20
C TYR A 587 14.75 1.31 18.72
N THR A 588 13.82 0.65 18.02
CA THR A 588 12.54 1.27 17.61
C THR A 588 11.69 1.71 18.79
N ASN A 589 11.62 0.90 19.86
CA ASN A 589 11.01 1.32 21.13
C ASN A 589 11.74 2.54 21.71
N VAL A 590 13.07 2.49 21.78
CA VAL A 590 13.89 3.58 22.33
C VAL A 590 13.69 4.90 21.58
N TYR A 591 13.70 4.85 20.25
CA TYR A 591 13.50 6.04 19.41
C TYR A 591 12.17 6.72 19.68
N TRP A 592 11.08 5.96 19.67
CA TRP A 592 9.76 6.55 19.83
C TRP A 592 9.47 6.98 21.26
N THR A 593 9.94 6.26 22.27
CA THR A 593 9.75 6.67 23.68
C THR A 593 10.57 7.91 24.02
N LEU A 594 11.79 8.07 23.50
CA LEU A 594 12.57 9.31 23.60
C LEU A 594 11.84 10.48 22.91
N ALA A 595 11.37 10.28 21.67
CA ALA A 595 10.63 11.32 20.94
C ALA A 595 9.33 11.70 21.68
N GLY A 596 8.65 10.71 22.25
CA GLY A 596 7.46 10.89 23.09
C GLY A 596 7.70 11.73 24.34
N LEU A 597 8.76 11.43 25.10
CA LEU A 597 9.13 12.21 26.29
C LEU A 597 9.44 13.66 25.92
N LYS A 598 10.16 13.89 24.83
CA LYS A 598 10.41 15.25 24.31
C LYS A 598 9.10 15.99 23.98
N CYS A 599 8.12 15.28 23.40
CA CYS A 599 6.79 15.84 23.15
C CYS A 599 6.05 16.15 24.47
N ALA A 600 6.13 15.27 25.47
CA ALA A 600 5.51 15.46 26.77
C ALA A 600 6.07 16.68 27.53
N VAL A 601 7.40 16.87 27.50
CA VAL A 601 8.06 18.07 28.05
C VAL A 601 7.54 19.34 27.37
N THR A 602 7.39 19.32 26.04
CA THR A 602 6.85 20.46 25.28
C THR A 602 5.40 20.75 25.67
N MET A 603 4.54 19.73 25.76
CA MET A 603 3.16 19.90 26.20
C MET A 603 3.05 20.40 27.64
N ALA A 604 3.94 19.95 28.54
CA ALA A 604 4.01 20.44 29.92
C ALA A 604 4.34 21.93 29.97
N ASP A 605 5.31 22.38 29.16
CA ASP A 605 5.66 23.80 29.01
C ASP A 605 4.49 24.63 28.49
N MET A 606 3.82 24.16 27.42
CA MET A 606 2.65 24.82 26.84
C MET A 606 1.50 25.02 27.85
N LEU A 607 1.36 24.12 28.83
CA LEU A 607 0.34 24.19 29.87
C LEU A 607 0.81 24.80 31.19
N GLY A 608 2.08 25.24 31.30
CA GLY A 608 2.64 25.81 32.53
C GLY A 608 2.86 24.79 33.66
N ARG A 609 2.99 23.49 33.33
CA ARG A 609 3.17 22.36 34.27
C ARG A 609 4.64 22.20 34.65
N SER A 610 5.15 23.14 35.45
CA SER A 610 6.60 23.28 35.71
C SER A 610 7.23 22.07 36.40
N ASP A 611 6.53 21.44 37.35
CA ASP A 611 7.04 20.28 38.09
C ASP A 611 7.12 19.05 37.18
N GLU A 612 6.04 18.74 36.44
CA GLU A 612 6.06 17.63 35.47
C GLU A 612 7.06 17.88 34.34
N LYS A 613 7.20 19.12 33.87
CA LYS A 613 8.23 19.49 32.88
C LYS A 613 9.63 19.16 33.39
N ALA A 614 9.95 19.54 34.62
CA ALA A 614 11.28 19.30 35.21
C ALA A 614 11.55 17.80 35.40
N ASP A 615 10.58 17.05 35.94
CA ASP A 615 10.68 15.59 36.11
C ASP A 615 10.86 14.86 34.77
N TRP A 616 10.04 15.19 33.77
CA TRP A 616 10.10 14.52 32.47
C TRP A 616 11.32 14.93 31.64
N GLN A 617 11.84 16.16 31.83
CA GLN A 617 13.11 16.57 31.24
C GLN A 617 14.27 15.77 31.84
N ALA A 618 14.32 15.61 33.17
CA ALA A 618 15.34 14.79 33.81
C ALA A 618 15.29 13.32 33.35
N GLU A 619 14.08 12.78 33.20
CA GLU A 619 13.87 11.43 32.65
C GLU A 619 14.40 11.31 31.21
N PHE A 620 14.10 12.30 30.34
CA PHE A 620 14.59 12.35 28.97
C PHE A 620 16.12 12.43 28.92
N ASP A 621 16.74 13.29 29.73
CA ASP A 621 18.19 13.49 29.74
C ASP A 621 18.95 12.23 30.16
N ASP A 622 18.48 11.55 31.21
CA ASP A 622 19.03 10.25 31.64
C ASP A 622 18.85 9.17 30.57
N TYR A 623 17.68 9.13 29.93
CA TYR A 623 17.40 8.16 28.87
C TYR A 623 18.29 8.40 27.65
N TRP A 624 18.43 9.66 27.22
CA TRP A 624 19.28 10.03 26.11
C TRP A 624 20.73 9.64 26.36
N GLN A 625 21.28 9.92 27.55
CA GLN A 625 22.65 9.53 27.90
C GLN A 625 22.85 8.00 27.89
N THR A 626 21.84 7.25 28.34
CA THR A 626 21.87 5.78 28.32
C THR A 626 21.85 5.26 26.88
N PHE A 627 20.97 5.81 26.04
CA PHE A 627 20.89 5.50 24.62
C PHE A 627 22.17 5.84 23.87
N ASP A 628 22.77 7.01 24.13
CA ASP A 628 23.98 7.46 23.46
C ASP A 628 25.19 6.52 23.72
N LYS A 629 25.31 6.03 24.96
CA LYS A 629 26.30 5.00 25.30
C LYS A 629 26.03 3.69 24.55
N ALA A 630 24.77 3.26 24.51
CA ALA A 630 24.39 2.00 23.86
C ALA A 630 24.61 2.03 22.34
N ARG A 631 24.18 3.10 21.64
CA ARG A 631 24.39 3.22 20.18
C ARG A 631 25.87 3.31 19.80
N ASN A 632 26.70 3.91 20.66
CA ASN A 632 28.15 3.96 20.44
C ASN A 632 28.84 2.60 20.63
N ARG A 633 28.34 1.78 21.57
CA ARG A 633 28.75 0.39 21.74
C ARG A 633 28.34 -0.45 20.53
N ASP A 634 27.12 -0.26 20.03
CA ASP A 634 26.50 -1.15 19.05
C ASP A 634 26.81 -0.81 17.58
N LYS A 635 27.44 0.33 17.29
CA LYS A 635 27.71 0.77 15.91
C LYS A 635 28.50 -0.28 15.11
N LEU A 636 28.08 -0.49 13.86
CA LEU A 636 28.68 -1.43 12.92
C LEU A 636 29.16 -0.70 11.66
N LYS A 637 29.80 -1.44 10.75
CA LYS A 637 30.11 -0.97 9.39
C LYS A 637 29.36 -1.81 8.37
N ASP A 638 28.73 -1.15 7.40
CA ASP A 638 28.12 -1.84 6.26
C ASP A 638 29.19 -2.27 5.24
N GLN A 639 28.76 -2.96 4.17
CA GLN A 639 29.65 -3.41 3.10
C GLN A 639 30.32 -2.27 2.30
N TYR A 640 29.83 -1.03 2.45
CA TYR A 640 30.34 0.17 1.78
C TYR A 640 31.25 1.00 2.70
N GLY A 641 31.46 0.55 3.95
CA GLY A 641 32.31 1.21 4.94
C GLY A 641 31.61 2.32 5.74
N ASN A 642 30.30 2.52 5.60
CA ASN A 642 29.54 3.47 6.40
C ASN A 642 29.40 2.96 7.83
N THR A 643 29.74 3.78 8.82
CA THR A 643 29.46 3.48 10.23
C THR A 643 28.02 3.81 10.56
N TYR A 644 27.24 2.83 11.00
CA TYR A 644 25.80 2.98 11.27
C TYR A 644 25.42 2.34 12.61
N VAL A 645 24.25 2.70 13.13
CA VAL A 645 23.65 2.07 14.31
C VAL A 645 22.64 1.01 13.84
N PRO A 646 22.84 -0.29 14.14
CA PRO A 646 21.86 -1.31 13.79
C PRO A 646 20.56 -1.14 14.61
N VAL A 647 19.43 -1.64 14.09
CA VAL A 647 18.14 -1.59 14.81
C VAL A 647 18.14 -2.53 16.02
N VAL A 648 18.76 -3.70 15.90
CA VAL A 648 18.93 -4.65 17.01
C VAL A 648 20.22 -4.36 17.77
N MET A 649 20.17 -4.54 19.09
CA MET A 649 21.31 -4.32 19.98
C MET A 649 22.34 -5.44 19.86
N GLN A 650 23.56 -5.20 20.35
CA GLN A 650 24.62 -6.21 20.40
C GLN A 650 24.15 -7.52 21.05
N GLY A 651 24.46 -8.64 20.39
CA GLY A 651 24.13 -9.99 20.84
C GLY A 651 22.84 -10.58 20.26
N GLU A 652 22.06 -9.78 19.54
CA GLU A 652 20.95 -10.28 18.71
C GLU A 652 21.45 -10.90 17.40
N GLN A 653 20.60 -11.70 16.75
CA GLN A 653 20.93 -12.29 15.45
C GLN A 653 21.16 -11.19 14.40
N PRO A 654 22.22 -11.30 13.56
CA PRO A 654 22.50 -10.32 12.53
C PRO A 654 21.31 -10.09 11.59
N GLN A 655 21.03 -8.83 11.31
CA GLN A 655 20.00 -8.38 10.37
C GLN A 655 20.65 -7.63 9.21
N LEU A 656 19.91 -7.44 8.12
CA LEU A 656 20.32 -6.45 7.11
C LEU A 656 20.48 -5.08 7.79
N PRO A 657 21.52 -4.29 7.46
CA PRO A 657 21.77 -2.98 8.07
C PRO A 657 20.55 -2.06 8.13
N GLN A 658 19.71 -2.09 7.09
CA GLN A 658 18.54 -1.23 6.89
C GLN A 658 17.21 -1.83 7.33
N CYS A 659 17.17 -3.11 7.72
CA CYS A 659 15.93 -3.78 8.15
C CYS A 659 15.35 -3.09 9.40
N GLY A 660 14.06 -2.79 9.40
CA GLY A 660 13.39 -2.17 10.54
C GLY A 660 13.78 -0.70 10.81
N ALA A 661 14.52 -0.04 9.91
CA ALA A 661 15.05 1.31 10.14
C ALA A 661 13.99 2.44 10.13
N TRP A 662 12.70 2.12 10.04
CA TRP A 662 11.59 3.08 9.97
C TRP A 662 11.55 4.02 11.17
N ALA A 663 11.70 3.49 12.39
CA ALA A 663 11.67 4.30 13.60
C ALA A 663 12.92 5.19 13.73
N PHE A 664 14.07 4.73 13.23
CA PHE A 664 15.26 5.59 13.13
C PHE A 664 14.95 6.80 12.24
N MET A 665 14.48 6.60 11.00
CA MET A 665 14.15 7.71 10.09
C MET A 665 13.12 8.66 10.69
N GLN A 666 12.08 8.11 11.32
CA GLN A 666 11.04 8.91 11.97
C GLN A 666 11.53 9.65 13.22
N SER A 667 12.56 9.16 13.89
CA SER A 667 13.19 9.86 15.02
C SER A 667 13.99 11.10 14.60
N LEU A 668 14.43 11.18 13.34
CA LEU A 668 15.00 12.40 12.76
C LEU A 668 13.88 13.38 12.42
N TYR A 669 12.89 12.94 11.64
CA TYR A 669 11.67 13.70 11.40
C TYR A 669 10.47 12.74 11.30
N PRO A 670 9.40 12.96 12.08
CA PRO A 670 9.10 14.17 12.85
C PRO A 670 9.63 14.17 14.30
N GLY A 671 10.33 13.13 14.76
CA GLY A 671 10.77 12.98 16.15
C GLY A 671 11.85 13.98 16.61
N ARG A 672 12.66 14.53 15.68
CA ARG A 672 13.66 15.59 15.92
C ARG A 672 14.61 15.28 17.08
N LEU A 673 15.09 14.05 17.19
CA LEU A 673 15.93 13.60 18.30
C LEU A 673 17.40 14.02 18.17
N PHE A 674 17.94 14.02 16.96
CA PHE A 674 19.37 14.20 16.73
C PHE A 674 19.74 15.64 16.36
N ASP A 675 20.97 16.02 16.72
CA ASP A 675 21.63 17.16 16.10
C ASP A 675 21.89 16.86 14.61
N MET A 676 21.81 17.89 13.76
CA MET A 676 22.00 17.75 12.31
C MET A 676 23.42 17.32 11.91
N ASN A 677 24.41 17.49 12.80
CA ASN A 677 25.80 17.09 12.58
C ASN A 677 26.18 15.80 13.32
N ASP A 678 25.22 15.09 13.93
CA ASP A 678 25.48 13.82 14.62
C ASP A 678 26.07 12.77 13.67
N GLU A 679 27.30 12.33 13.94
CA GLU A 679 28.06 11.49 13.01
C GLU A 679 27.46 10.10 12.81
N LEU A 680 26.87 9.50 13.86
CA LEU A 680 26.26 8.17 13.78
C LEU A 680 24.92 8.22 13.06
N MET A 681 24.14 9.28 13.28
CA MET A 681 22.93 9.56 12.52
C MET A 681 23.26 9.71 11.04
N LEU A 682 24.19 10.61 10.68
CA LEU A 682 24.59 10.83 9.29
C LEU A 682 25.17 9.57 8.65
N GLY A 683 25.95 8.79 9.39
CA GLY A 683 26.47 7.50 8.94
C GLY A 683 25.39 6.46 8.67
N THR A 684 24.33 6.44 9.50
CA THR A 684 23.15 5.58 9.28
C THR A 684 22.33 6.04 8.08
N VAL A 685 22.18 7.36 7.84
CA VAL A 685 21.53 7.86 6.62
C VAL A 685 22.34 7.49 5.37
N LYS A 686 23.67 7.58 5.40
CA LYS A 686 24.53 7.12 4.30
C LYS A 686 24.39 5.63 4.03
N MET A 687 24.29 4.80 5.07
CA MET A 687 24.00 3.38 4.93
C MET A 687 22.67 3.17 4.18
N LEU A 688 21.60 3.87 4.57
CA LEU A 688 20.31 3.81 3.86
C LEU A 688 20.42 4.27 2.40
N SER A 689 21.14 5.37 2.12
CA SER A 689 21.37 5.83 0.74
C SER A 689 22.14 4.82 -0.12
N ALA A 690 22.99 3.99 0.49
CA ALA A 690 23.74 2.95 -0.20
C ALA A 690 22.88 1.72 -0.57
N THR A 691 21.66 1.60 -0.05
CA THR A 691 20.74 0.50 -0.37
C THR A 691 19.71 0.87 -1.43
N GLU A 692 19.76 2.06 -2.04
CA GLU A 692 18.66 2.46 -2.94
C GLU A 692 18.56 1.59 -4.19
N GLU A 693 17.34 1.21 -4.53
CA GLU A 693 16.95 0.58 -5.79
C GLU A 693 15.67 1.25 -6.30
N GLU A 694 15.55 1.45 -7.61
CA GLU A 694 14.37 2.11 -8.23
C GLU A 694 14.05 3.51 -7.64
N GLY A 695 15.05 4.15 -7.00
CA GLY A 695 14.94 5.46 -6.35
C GLY A 695 14.45 5.44 -4.90
N LEU A 696 14.15 4.26 -4.35
CA LEU A 696 13.71 4.05 -2.96
C LEU A 696 14.72 3.20 -2.18
N ILE A 697 14.66 3.22 -0.86
CA ILE A 697 15.49 2.34 -0.02
C ILE A 697 14.95 0.89 -0.05
N PHE A 698 15.87 -0.07 -0.19
CA PHE A 698 15.56 -1.48 -0.43
C PHE A 698 15.86 -2.37 0.79
N GLY A 699 15.05 -3.41 1.01
CA GLY A 699 15.26 -4.42 2.07
C GLY A 699 14.98 -3.91 3.48
N THR A 700 14.09 -2.93 3.61
CA THR A 700 13.75 -2.27 4.89
C THR A 700 12.54 -2.88 5.59
N GLY A 701 11.81 -3.78 4.93
CA GLY A 701 10.52 -4.34 5.36
C GLY A 701 10.50 -5.87 5.38
N TRP A 702 9.29 -6.45 5.43
CA TRP A 702 9.00 -7.89 5.48
C TRP A 702 9.48 -8.68 4.26
N ILE A 703 9.68 -8.02 3.12
CA ILE A 703 10.30 -8.57 1.92
C ILE A 703 11.76 -8.11 1.89
N PRO A 704 12.74 -8.95 2.29
CA PRO A 704 14.14 -8.54 2.33
C PRO A 704 14.70 -8.17 0.95
N ASP A 705 14.11 -8.73 -0.10
CA ASP A 705 14.40 -8.47 -1.50
C ASP A 705 13.37 -7.55 -2.18
N GLY A 706 12.74 -6.65 -1.41
CA GLY A 706 11.72 -5.74 -1.89
C GLY A 706 11.82 -4.31 -1.34
N VAL A 707 10.90 -3.47 -1.81
CA VAL A 707 10.71 -2.10 -1.36
C VAL A 707 9.48 -2.00 -0.48
N TRP A 708 9.64 -1.29 0.63
CA TRP A 708 8.52 -0.87 1.46
C TRP A 708 8.06 0.51 0.97
N ASN A 709 6.97 0.55 0.21
CA ASN A 709 6.66 1.68 -0.68
C ASN A 709 6.67 3.04 0.03
N TYR A 710 6.03 3.12 1.19
CA TYR A 710 5.91 4.38 1.93
C TYR A 710 7.09 4.69 2.86
N ALA A 711 8.06 3.78 2.99
CA ALA A 711 9.36 4.13 3.55
C ALA A 711 10.08 5.20 2.71
N ALA A 712 9.68 5.36 1.44
CA ALA A 712 10.01 6.51 0.61
C ALA A 712 9.76 7.85 1.33
N SER A 713 8.63 7.98 2.01
CA SER A 713 8.32 9.20 2.75
C SER A 713 9.23 9.39 3.93
N PHE A 714 9.48 8.35 4.74
CA PHE A 714 10.38 8.47 5.90
C PHE A 714 11.77 8.92 5.45
N TYR A 715 12.29 8.28 4.40
CA TYR A 715 13.58 8.59 3.82
C TYR A 715 13.64 9.98 3.19
N GLY A 716 12.61 10.36 2.44
CA GLY A 716 12.49 11.70 1.86
C GLY A 716 12.44 12.79 2.93
N HIS A 717 11.69 12.59 4.02
CA HIS A 717 11.62 13.53 5.14
C HIS A 717 12.94 13.66 5.89
N VAL A 718 13.71 12.57 6.05
CA VAL A 718 15.08 12.64 6.59
C VAL A 718 15.93 13.59 5.75
N HIS A 719 15.90 13.41 4.43
CA HIS A 719 16.64 14.26 3.51
C HIS A 719 16.18 15.71 3.53
N LEU A 720 14.87 15.95 3.50
CA LEU A 720 14.33 17.30 3.61
C LEU A 720 14.72 17.96 4.95
N TRP A 721 14.70 17.22 6.06
CA TRP A 721 15.10 17.74 7.37
C TRP A 721 16.55 18.21 7.37
N LEU A 722 17.44 17.46 6.69
CA LEU A 722 18.85 17.81 6.46
C LEU A 722 19.07 18.89 5.36
N GLY A 723 18.00 19.44 4.78
CA GLY A 723 18.07 20.46 3.75
C GLY A 723 18.38 19.94 2.35
N HIS A 724 18.23 18.63 2.12
CA HIS A 724 18.42 17.98 0.81
C HIS A 724 17.09 17.96 0.03
N GLY A 725 16.54 19.14 -0.25
CA GLY A 725 15.23 19.27 -0.90
C GLY A 725 15.16 18.65 -2.31
N ASP A 726 16.29 18.61 -3.03
CA ASP A 726 16.40 17.92 -4.32
C ASP A 726 16.21 16.41 -4.21
N LYS A 727 16.71 15.81 -3.12
CA LYS A 727 16.53 14.40 -2.83
C LYS A 727 15.09 14.07 -2.47
N LEU A 728 14.41 14.90 -1.67
CA LEU A 728 12.97 14.73 -1.42
C LEU A 728 12.19 14.75 -2.74
N ALA A 729 12.43 15.72 -3.62
CA ALA A 729 11.75 15.81 -4.91
C ALA A 729 11.97 14.54 -5.77
N SER A 730 13.20 14.03 -5.81
CA SER A 730 13.52 12.77 -6.49
C SER A 730 12.78 11.57 -5.88
N VAL A 731 12.76 11.44 -4.56
CA VAL A 731 12.08 10.34 -3.85
C VAL A 731 10.56 10.44 -4.02
N LEU A 732 9.98 11.64 -4.06
CA LEU A 732 8.56 11.84 -4.33
C LEU A 732 8.14 11.22 -5.68
N TYR A 733 8.92 11.45 -6.74
CA TYR A 733 8.65 10.85 -8.05
C TYR A 733 8.95 9.35 -8.10
N ALA A 734 9.97 8.87 -7.39
CA ALA A 734 10.21 7.44 -7.24
C ALA A 734 9.02 6.74 -6.55
N PHE A 735 8.49 7.34 -5.47
CA PHE A 735 7.32 6.85 -4.76
C PHE A 735 6.07 6.86 -5.66
N ALA A 736 5.85 7.94 -6.42
CA ALA A 736 4.77 8.01 -7.41
C ALA A 736 4.85 6.88 -8.45
N ASN A 737 6.04 6.57 -8.95
CA ASN A 737 6.24 5.50 -9.95
C ASN A 737 5.95 4.09 -9.44
N HIS A 738 5.90 3.88 -8.11
CA HIS A 738 5.49 2.62 -7.49
C HIS A 738 3.97 2.50 -7.29
N ALA A 739 3.20 3.54 -7.62
CA ALA A 739 1.74 3.45 -7.61
C ALA A 739 1.25 2.51 -8.70
N SER A 740 0.13 1.84 -8.47
CA SER A 740 -0.59 1.13 -9.52
C SER A 740 -1.30 2.10 -10.48
N PRO A 741 -1.74 1.64 -11.67
CA PRO A 741 -2.61 2.42 -12.55
C PRO A 741 -3.94 2.87 -11.91
N GLN A 742 -4.36 2.25 -10.79
CA GLN A 742 -5.50 2.71 -10.00
C GLN A 742 -5.13 3.79 -8.96
N LEU A 743 -3.94 4.38 -9.07
CA LEU A 743 -3.45 5.50 -8.25
C LEU A 743 -3.43 5.17 -6.75
N ASN A 744 -2.89 4.00 -6.42
CA ASN A 744 -2.72 3.54 -5.04
C ASN A 744 -1.57 2.53 -4.93
N TRP A 745 -1.09 2.28 -3.70
CA TRP A 745 0.06 1.42 -3.40
C TRP A 745 -0.34 0.20 -2.57
N ARG A 746 0.48 -0.85 -2.65
CA ARG A 746 0.58 -1.88 -1.60
C ARG A 746 1.49 -1.40 -0.47
N GLU A 747 1.53 -2.16 0.62
CA GLU A 747 2.56 -1.99 1.66
C GLU A 747 3.94 -2.26 1.07
N GLU A 748 4.20 -3.50 0.62
CA GLU A 748 5.50 -3.89 0.06
C GLU A 748 5.38 -4.64 -1.26
N GLN A 749 6.42 -4.51 -2.08
CA GLN A 749 6.56 -5.21 -3.35
C GLN A 749 8.03 -5.49 -3.68
N ASN A 750 8.29 -6.53 -4.47
CA ASN A 750 9.61 -6.70 -5.09
C ASN A 750 9.84 -5.68 -6.22
N LEU A 751 11.11 -5.52 -6.60
CA LEU A 751 11.53 -4.70 -7.75
C LEU A 751 10.95 -5.23 -9.06
N VAL A 752 10.87 -4.36 -10.06
CA VAL A 752 10.38 -4.76 -11.39
C VAL A 752 11.27 -5.85 -11.99
N GLY A 753 10.63 -6.89 -12.52
CA GLY A 753 11.30 -8.03 -13.13
C GLY A 753 11.75 -9.11 -12.13
N GLN A 754 11.63 -8.88 -10.83
CA GLN A 754 11.88 -9.90 -9.81
C GLN A 754 10.62 -10.78 -9.56
N PRO A 755 10.79 -11.98 -8.97
CA PRO A 755 9.67 -12.81 -8.56
C PRO A 755 8.71 -12.05 -7.64
N GLU A 756 7.42 -12.09 -7.95
CA GLU A 756 6.41 -11.32 -7.24
C GLU A 756 6.13 -11.88 -5.84
N ARG A 757 6.43 -11.08 -4.82
CA ARG A 757 5.88 -11.19 -3.47
C ARG A 757 5.28 -9.85 -3.09
N TYR A 758 4.19 -9.92 -2.34
CA TYR A 758 3.48 -8.76 -1.86
C TYR A 758 3.11 -8.98 -0.40
N VAL A 759 3.27 -7.91 0.38
CA VAL A 759 2.76 -7.77 1.73
C VAL A 759 1.85 -6.55 1.73
N GLY A 760 0.84 -6.52 2.59
CA GLY A 760 -0.05 -5.39 2.73
C GLY A 760 -1.41 -5.49 2.08
N ASP A 761 -2.34 -4.69 2.62
CA ASP A 761 -3.54 -4.28 1.90
C ASP A 761 -3.20 -3.45 0.65
N MET A 762 -4.17 -3.34 -0.24
CA MET A 762 -4.14 -2.42 -1.36
C MET A 762 -5.58 -1.95 -1.67
N PRO A 763 -5.87 -0.63 -1.66
CA PRO A 763 -4.99 0.48 -1.28
C PRO A 763 -4.47 0.39 0.16
N HIS A 764 -3.18 0.69 0.37
CA HIS A 764 -2.60 0.88 1.70
C HIS A 764 -2.56 2.38 2.03
N ASN A 765 -3.40 2.83 2.95
CA ASN A 765 -3.58 4.25 3.25
C ASN A 765 -2.51 4.88 4.11
N TRP A 766 -1.62 4.11 4.74
CA TRP A 766 -0.39 4.71 5.24
C TRP A 766 0.40 5.33 4.09
N ALA A 767 0.46 4.67 2.93
CA ALA A 767 1.07 5.25 1.73
C ALA A 767 0.33 6.50 1.25
N SER A 768 -1.01 6.47 1.23
CA SER A 768 -1.82 7.64 0.87
C SER A 768 -1.55 8.84 1.78
N GLY A 769 -1.50 8.62 3.10
CA GLY A 769 -1.22 9.66 4.09
C GLY A 769 0.20 10.21 3.94
N GLU A 770 1.19 9.33 3.80
CA GLU A 770 2.58 9.72 3.61
C GLU A 770 2.83 10.49 2.32
N PHE A 771 2.16 10.14 1.21
CA PHE A 771 2.28 10.89 -0.04
C PHE A 771 1.76 12.32 0.13
N LEU A 772 0.60 12.50 0.78
CA LEU A 772 0.05 13.82 1.09
C LEU A 772 0.96 14.63 2.03
N ARG A 773 1.56 13.97 3.03
CA ARG A 773 2.55 14.61 3.93
C ARG A 773 3.78 15.06 3.15
N MET A 774 4.34 14.22 2.27
CA MET A 774 5.49 14.61 1.43
C MET A 774 5.16 15.81 0.55
N LEU A 775 3.98 15.84 -0.08
CA LEU A 775 3.55 17.00 -0.88
C LEU A 775 3.50 18.26 -0.05
N ARG A 776 2.85 18.21 1.13
CA ARG A 776 2.81 19.34 2.05
C ARG A 776 4.22 19.78 2.43
N HIS A 777 5.07 18.86 2.89
CA HIS A 777 6.40 19.17 3.39
C HIS A 777 7.39 19.63 2.30
N ALA A 778 7.22 19.17 1.06
CA ALA A 778 7.97 19.69 -0.09
C ALA A 778 7.77 21.20 -0.29
N MET A 779 6.58 21.71 0.05
CA MET A 779 6.22 23.11 -0.13
C MET A 779 6.28 23.94 1.15
N ILE A 780 6.04 23.34 2.32
CA ILE A 780 6.02 24.00 3.64
C ILE A 780 6.66 23.07 4.66
N LEU A 781 7.73 23.49 5.33
CA LEU A 781 8.36 22.75 6.43
C LEU A 781 8.62 23.67 7.63
N GLU A 782 8.14 23.30 8.82
CA GLU A 782 8.53 23.94 10.08
C GLU A 782 9.84 23.34 10.58
N ARG A 783 10.89 24.17 10.66
CA ARG A 783 12.21 23.81 11.20
C ARG A 783 12.53 24.74 12.36
N GLY A 784 12.24 24.28 13.59
CA GLY A 784 12.40 25.09 14.80
C GLY A 784 11.42 26.27 14.81
N ASP A 785 11.94 27.48 14.96
CA ASP A 785 11.19 28.74 14.97
C ASP A 785 11.03 29.37 13.58
N SER A 786 11.35 28.62 12.52
CA SER A 786 11.39 29.10 11.14
C SER A 786 10.52 28.26 10.21
N LEU A 787 9.94 28.90 9.20
CA LEU A 787 9.07 28.27 8.20
C LEU A 787 9.72 28.31 6.82
N HIS A 788 10.03 27.14 6.29
CA HIS A 788 10.67 26.96 4.99
C HIS A 788 9.64 26.69 3.91
N LEU A 789 9.69 27.48 2.83
CA LEU A 789 8.81 27.37 1.68
C LEU A 789 9.59 26.86 0.47
N LEU A 790 9.00 25.91 -0.27
CA LEU A 790 9.45 25.39 -1.56
C LEU A 790 10.79 24.63 -1.58
N GLU A 791 11.34 24.29 -0.41
CA GLU A 791 12.66 23.63 -0.29
C GLU A 791 12.69 22.28 -1.05
N GLY A 792 11.66 21.47 -0.87
CA GLY A 792 11.52 20.16 -1.50
C GLY A 792 10.68 20.17 -2.78
N MET A 793 10.33 21.34 -3.31
CA MET A 793 9.49 21.46 -4.51
C MET A 793 10.19 20.80 -5.72
N PRO A 794 9.50 19.94 -6.48
CA PRO A 794 10.03 19.45 -7.75
C PRO A 794 10.29 20.59 -8.75
N THR A 795 11.43 20.50 -9.42
CA THR A 795 11.86 21.46 -10.44
C THR A 795 10.86 21.54 -11.58
N VAL A 796 10.30 20.40 -12.00
CA VAL A 796 9.33 20.31 -13.11
C VAL A 796 8.02 21.08 -12.83
N TRP A 797 7.73 21.44 -11.58
CA TRP A 797 6.57 22.27 -11.25
C TRP A 797 6.75 23.75 -11.64
N THR A 798 7.99 24.17 -11.89
CA THR A 798 8.33 25.52 -12.38
C THR A 798 8.31 25.63 -13.91
N ARG A 799 7.68 24.67 -14.61
CA ARG A 799 7.46 24.71 -16.05
C ARG A 799 6.65 25.95 -16.47
N PRO A 800 6.77 26.42 -17.73
CA PRO A 800 5.98 27.55 -18.23
C PRO A 800 4.48 27.37 -17.98
N GLY A 801 3.83 28.39 -17.42
CA GLY A 801 2.41 28.34 -17.03
C GLY A 801 2.08 27.44 -15.84
N GLY A 802 3.07 26.79 -15.22
CA GLY A 802 2.90 25.98 -14.02
C GLY A 802 2.31 26.80 -12.87
N ARG A 803 1.38 26.19 -12.13
CA ARG A 803 0.70 26.81 -11.00
C ARG A 803 0.58 25.82 -9.85
N THR A 804 1.05 26.21 -8.68
CA THR A 804 0.96 25.47 -7.43
C THR A 804 0.27 26.36 -6.40
N ARG A 805 -0.70 25.83 -5.67
CA ARG A 805 -1.53 26.58 -4.71
C ARG A 805 -1.80 25.75 -3.46
N LEU A 806 -1.62 26.39 -2.32
CA LEU A 806 -1.97 25.88 -1.00
C LEU A 806 -2.96 26.83 -0.35
N VAL A 807 -4.03 26.28 0.22
CA VAL A 807 -5.13 27.05 0.80
C VAL A 807 -5.34 26.65 2.25
N ASP A 808 -5.11 27.60 3.15
CA ASP A 808 -5.34 27.52 4.59
C ASP A 808 -4.76 26.22 5.17
N ILE A 809 -3.49 25.96 4.84
CA ILE A 809 -2.75 24.80 5.31
C ILE A 809 -2.27 25.06 6.74
N PRO A 810 -2.65 24.24 7.73
CA PRO A 810 -2.17 24.38 9.10
C PRO A 810 -0.65 24.22 9.21
N THR A 811 -0.06 25.08 10.03
CA THR A 811 1.32 25.00 10.52
C THR A 811 1.33 25.16 12.03
N SER A 812 2.47 24.91 12.69
CA SER A 812 2.63 25.22 14.12
C SER A 812 2.42 26.72 14.41
N PHE A 813 2.64 27.60 13.42
CA PHE A 813 2.50 29.06 13.53
C PHE A 813 1.09 29.59 13.24
N GLY A 814 0.17 28.74 12.76
CA GLY A 814 -1.15 29.14 12.25
C GLY A 814 -1.40 28.62 10.83
N GLU A 815 -2.58 28.89 10.29
CA GLU A 815 -2.89 28.55 8.90
C GLU A 815 -2.16 29.49 7.95
N MET A 816 -1.71 28.97 6.81
CA MET A 816 -1.10 29.77 5.75
C MET A 816 -1.65 29.40 4.38
N SER A 817 -1.64 30.37 3.47
CA SER A 817 -1.94 30.15 2.05
C SER A 817 -0.77 30.61 1.20
N LEU A 818 -0.47 29.89 0.11
CA LEU A 818 0.49 30.36 -0.89
C LEU A 818 0.03 30.03 -2.31
N GLU A 819 0.47 30.82 -3.27
CA GLU A 819 0.28 30.56 -4.69
C GLU A 819 1.55 30.90 -5.45
N LEU A 820 2.15 29.91 -6.09
CA LEU A 820 3.26 30.04 -7.02
C LEU A 820 2.73 29.91 -8.45
N SER A 821 2.99 30.92 -9.28
CA SER A 821 2.61 30.92 -10.70
C SER A 821 3.78 31.29 -11.60
N MET A 822 4.05 30.47 -12.61
CA MET A 822 5.02 30.75 -13.67
C MET A 822 4.35 31.48 -14.84
N ASP A 823 5.02 32.46 -15.42
CA ASP A 823 4.55 33.08 -16.66
C ASP A 823 4.61 32.09 -17.85
N LYS A 824 3.96 32.46 -18.96
CA LYS A 824 3.91 31.62 -20.17
C LYS A 824 5.28 31.34 -20.79
N ALA A 825 6.30 32.13 -20.44
CA ALA A 825 7.67 31.97 -20.91
C ALA A 825 8.53 31.15 -19.93
N GLY A 826 8.06 30.86 -18.72
CA GLY A 826 8.85 30.22 -17.65
C GLY A 826 10.01 31.09 -17.15
N ARG A 827 9.94 32.42 -17.30
CA ARG A 827 11.01 33.37 -16.93
C ARG A 827 10.71 34.17 -15.67
N VAL A 828 9.45 34.29 -15.31
CA VAL A 828 9.04 35.02 -14.11
C VAL A 828 8.12 34.14 -13.28
N ALA A 829 8.47 33.97 -12.01
CA ALA A 829 7.60 33.36 -11.02
C ALA A 829 6.99 34.44 -10.12
N THR A 830 5.70 34.31 -9.83
CA THR A 830 5.00 35.12 -8.83
C THR A 830 4.60 34.21 -7.67
N LEU A 831 5.15 34.46 -6.49
CA LEU A 831 4.81 33.78 -5.25
C LEU A 831 4.01 34.75 -4.36
N LYS A 832 2.72 34.47 -4.19
CA LYS A 832 1.87 35.16 -3.22
C LYS A 832 1.82 34.35 -1.94
N VAL A 833 2.00 35.00 -0.79
CA VAL A 833 2.02 34.33 0.52
C VAL A 833 1.08 35.08 1.45
N HIS A 834 0.19 34.34 2.10
CA HIS A 834 -0.56 34.74 3.28
C HIS A 834 0.10 34.03 4.48
N PRO A 835 0.95 34.74 5.25
CA PRO A 835 1.71 34.13 6.31
C PRO A 835 0.82 33.67 7.47
N PRO A 836 1.26 32.68 8.27
CA PRO A 836 0.59 32.34 9.50
C PRO A 836 0.82 33.40 10.58
N ASN A 837 -0.14 33.57 11.51
CA ASN A 837 -0.12 34.65 12.51
C ASN A 837 -0.59 34.25 13.92
N ARG A 838 -0.81 32.95 14.19
CA ARG A 838 -1.27 32.46 15.51
C ARG A 838 -0.13 32.44 16.53
N ALA A 839 1.05 31.99 16.13
CA ALA A 839 2.23 31.95 16.99
C ALA A 839 3.40 32.71 16.33
N PRO A 840 4.30 33.32 17.12
CA PRO A 840 5.42 34.07 16.58
C PRO A 840 6.38 33.14 15.83
N MET A 841 6.99 33.68 14.78
CA MET A 841 7.95 32.98 13.93
C MET A 841 9.16 33.87 13.71
N HIS A 842 10.35 33.31 13.92
CA HIS A 842 11.60 34.04 13.76
C HIS A 842 11.86 34.39 12.30
N SER A 843 11.75 33.41 11.39
CA SER A 843 11.97 33.65 9.97
C SER A 843 11.03 32.85 9.05
N LEU A 844 10.73 33.46 7.89
CA LEU A 844 10.11 32.83 6.73
C LEU A 844 11.18 32.70 5.65
N VAL A 845 11.57 31.48 5.32
CA VAL A 845 12.62 31.19 4.33
C VAL A 845 11.97 30.76 3.03
N VAL A 846 12.29 31.43 1.92
CA VAL A 846 11.84 31.04 0.57
C VAL A 846 13.01 30.43 -0.19
N HIS A 847 12.89 29.14 -0.52
CA HIS A 847 13.88 28.42 -1.30
C HIS A 847 13.67 28.64 -2.80
N THR A 848 14.76 28.91 -3.49
CA THR A 848 14.79 29.21 -4.94
C THR A 848 15.71 28.28 -5.73
N GLU A 849 16.37 27.35 -5.05
CA GLU A 849 17.29 26.36 -5.61
C GLU A 849 16.56 25.34 -6.51
N ARG A 850 15.24 25.25 -6.38
CA ARG A 850 14.38 24.33 -7.13
C ARG A 850 13.77 24.95 -8.40
N PHE A 851 14.07 26.20 -8.73
CA PHE A 851 13.65 26.76 -10.01
C PHE A 851 14.50 26.18 -11.14
N GLY A 852 13.88 25.84 -12.28
CA GLY A 852 14.58 25.24 -13.42
C GLY A 852 15.68 26.13 -14.05
N ARG A 853 15.85 27.36 -13.56
CA ARG A 853 16.85 28.32 -14.00
C ARG A 853 17.36 29.14 -12.81
N PRO A 854 18.61 29.63 -12.85
CA PRO A 854 19.13 30.49 -11.79
C PRO A 854 18.29 31.77 -11.65
N VAL A 855 18.12 32.21 -10.41
CA VAL A 855 17.48 33.50 -10.10
C VAL A 855 18.39 34.65 -10.54
N GLU A 856 17.80 35.62 -11.24
CA GLU A 856 18.43 36.89 -11.62
C GLU A 856 18.10 37.99 -10.61
N GLN A 857 16.82 38.12 -10.21
CA GLN A 857 16.36 39.17 -9.31
C GLN A 857 15.11 38.75 -8.55
N ILE A 858 15.00 39.17 -7.29
CA ILE A 858 13.77 39.03 -6.50
C ILE A 858 13.29 40.42 -6.08
N THR A 859 11.98 40.66 -6.23
CA THR A 859 11.32 41.86 -5.69
C THR A 859 10.22 41.48 -4.71
N LEU A 860 10.13 42.22 -3.60
CA LEU A 860 9.08 42.14 -2.59
C LEU A 860 8.13 43.32 -2.79
N ASN A 861 6.87 43.05 -3.11
CA ASN A 861 5.83 44.05 -3.37
C ASN A 861 6.31 45.14 -4.36
N GLY A 862 7.03 44.73 -5.41
CA GLY A 862 7.55 45.61 -6.47
C GLY A 862 8.89 46.30 -6.18
N LYS A 863 9.47 46.14 -4.99
CA LYS A 863 10.79 46.72 -4.63
C LYS A 863 11.86 45.62 -4.57
N PRO A 864 13.12 45.88 -4.96
CA PRO A 864 14.21 44.90 -4.80
C PRO A 864 14.27 44.36 -3.36
N LEU A 865 14.34 43.04 -3.23
CA LEU A 865 14.39 42.38 -1.93
C LEU A 865 15.73 42.67 -1.24
N ARG A 866 15.68 43.11 0.02
CA ARG A 866 16.86 43.24 0.89
C ARG A 866 16.98 41.99 1.78
N PRO A 867 18.20 41.50 2.06
CA PRO A 867 18.39 40.40 2.99
C PRO A 867 17.74 40.68 4.36
N GLY A 868 16.95 39.73 4.87
CA GLY A 868 16.28 39.86 6.16
C GLY A 868 15.18 40.92 6.21
N ALA A 869 14.57 41.27 5.07
CA ALA A 869 13.49 42.25 5.04
C ALA A 869 12.34 41.83 5.97
N PRO A 870 11.80 42.72 6.82
CA PRO A 870 10.64 42.39 7.64
C PRO A 870 9.40 42.28 6.75
N VAL A 871 8.64 41.21 6.91
CA VAL A 871 7.33 41.04 6.29
C VAL A 871 6.24 40.96 7.37
N PRO A 872 5.08 41.58 7.13
CA PRO A 872 3.95 41.49 8.05
C PRO A 872 3.39 40.07 8.06
N THR A 873 2.94 39.58 9.21
CA THR A 873 2.27 38.28 9.34
C THR A 873 0.75 38.39 9.26
N ASP A 874 0.19 39.59 9.37
CA ASP A 874 -1.26 39.86 9.37
C ASP A 874 -1.87 40.09 7.97
N LYS A 875 -1.05 40.22 6.92
CA LYS A 875 -1.49 40.50 5.55
C LYS A 875 -0.60 39.84 4.51
N PRO A 876 -1.12 39.58 3.30
CA PRO A 876 -0.34 38.93 2.26
C PRO A 876 0.78 39.82 1.72
N PHE A 877 1.82 39.17 1.20
CA PHE A 877 2.85 39.80 0.40
C PHE A 877 3.09 39.01 -0.90
N THR A 878 3.74 39.66 -1.87
CA THR A 878 4.08 39.03 -3.16
C THR A 878 5.58 39.15 -3.42
N LEU A 879 6.18 38.02 -3.75
CA LEU A 879 7.51 37.94 -4.35
C LEU A 879 7.40 37.73 -5.84
N ARG A 880 8.13 38.55 -6.61
CA ARG A 880 8.34 38.31 -8.04
C ARG A 880 9.79 37.93 -8.24
N ILE A 881 10.01 36.71 -8.74
CA ILE A 881 11.32 36.08 -8.95
C ILE A 881 11.56 36.04 -10.45
N THR A 882 12.55 36.78 -10.93
CA THR A 882 12.98 36.80 -12.32
C THR A 882 14.12 35.81 -12.50
N LEU A 883 14.01 34.95 -13.50
CA LEU A 883 14.98 33.89 -13.80
C LEU A 883 15.82 34.26 -15.02
N LYS A 884 17.08 33.79 -15.04
CA LYS A 884 17.98 34.01 -16.17
C LYS A 884 17.42 33.43 -17.47
N ARG A 885 17.82 34.03 -18.60
CA ARG A 885 17.40 33.61 -19.95
C ARG A 885 17.91 32.24 -20.35
#